data_AF-A0A842W5J1-F1
#
_entry.id   AF-A0A842W5J1-F1
#
_cell.length_a   1.000
_cell.length_b   1.000
_cell.length_c   1.000
_cell.angle_alpha   90.00
_cell.angle_beta   90.00
_cell.angle_gamma   90.00
#
_symmetry.space_group_name_H-M   'P 1'
#
loop_
_entity.id
_entity.type
_entity.pdbx_description
1 polymer ?
#
loop_
_entity_poly.entity_id
_entity_poly.type
_entity_poly.pdbx_seq_one_letter_code
_entity_poly.pdbx_strand_id
1 'polypeptide(L)'
;SNNKDDEIQYRYLDADLEEVDEDEEYFIDKAEKKTRKSKKPPESSQPSDKPPKPRRFQYKRPVSRKRKIQLLGIFAFIIIAVLVVFLYVIPVWHANISLQSQLYSVKAGNLSFWDFYILNGWSTSFIFNWIGLMGAIIGCTIMSLPPEKNLIALIGTRLGFGRPSNKKSLLIWWSIGFVIFYFAGLLIDGFNNNFSITMYYIQNGFLDVNLGDIFLPFQFLVNIDSITAETHMARIFVYSNVLLPIIMFILAIILIRLILNMIGVAYLKRNDYKIASNACFIIMIFFLMNFYSVPNKALDHLSFIHIWINPIGIFGFMAFGIVFRVLAQKTERYMFENEELKRFGIASLILIFCILIPLFVSIPTAININNNYSSWLEDRWEAKINKQREWTVHAAGLDMFEEREIQNLTDSEPSNLVKAIRQYDKDAAIYQMNTIGQSPFETLADSDIVYVRGNEYWVAPKTLKVQHFEGDPIKSNTNMFDHVEGFLALYTYNGSLILNSSDFVNTFGVNISHPIFFGEYSSSSLEQNDYFSITGDDYEYDFFSDISSYGAFDDDILLNTGWQDDETNYAHTYEGTPDGSLTGLEAFWYTTNLGLFSYAINRSFEKNYVINRNIRTRVENILLPGLWVDEDPYLVFDYENGKMYYALSICTNLNLKSYSTSPILRFLGVALIDTEFGTMEFVKNPMLEGIDADDDPTYPMWQLYMDKYPWIELGVEGPEYDWLREQLRYPEQLFEIQLSYQYKYHVDDPDVWQSGAQFHERPEEGDLFYIEFDLGLGQEFVGIDLVERKGVDAITLAGMYVLRHAEHFGEVIFYEAPSKGSFKIIGPSTARTSFQASASQELYTIENRDIGNTLLYPLAGSLYYVIPVYSTTTEGGSTIQFLQKLGLVNAFDTQKVVFGDDANEAYLLLNYTETETFEEGNITISYEIRDSPTLDAKIIDLETLYSDDNLSAPQKHVTVNISLRTDIVDITKFGSPVPNSEFTWGSGKTGMNFTVIDMDLYPREGYSVGLNLTADIGSLYSVTVEFKIVLIVDSEVIEFPEDEWDKVTILG
;
A
#
# COMPACT_ATOMS: atom_id res chain seq x y z
N SER A 1 20.65 32.10 42.61
CA SER A 1 21.08 31.90 44.01
C SER A 1 21.86 30.60 44.11
N ASN A 2 23.14 30.72 44.46
CA ASN A 2 23.99 29.74 45.13
C ASN A 2 23.94 28.23 44.76
N ASN A 3 25.01 27.82 44.07
CA ASN A 3 26.08 26.94 44.55
C ASN A 3 25.88 25.42 44.61
N LYS A 4 26.76 24.72 43.87
CA LYS A 4 27.72 23.66 44.28
C LYS A 4 27.87 22.65 43.12
N ASP A 5 29.02 22.08 42.80
CA ASP A 5 30.40 22.16 43.29
C ASP A 5 31.30 21.57 42.17
N ASP A 6 32.59 21.87 42.32
CA ASP A 6 33.77 21.10 41.88
C ASP A 6 34.60 21.52 40.63
N GLU A 7 35.82 21.91 41.01
CA GLU A 7 36.98 22.42 40.28
C GLU A 7 37.53 21.40 39.25
N ILE A 8 38.09 21.82 38.12
CA ILE A 8 39.42 22.43 38.01
C ILE A 8 39.46 23.29 36.75
N GLN A 9 39.81 24.55 36.94
CA GLN A 9 39.90 25.58 35.92
C GLN A 9 41.30 25.67 35.28
N TYR A 10 41.29 25.76 33.95
CA TYR A 10 42.21 26.54 33.13
C TYR A 10 42.16 28.04 33.49
N ARG A 11 43.19 28.85 33.17
CA ARG A 11 43.09 29.96 32.19
C ARG A 11 44.27 30.97 32.16
N TYR A 12 44.72 31.24 30.92
CA TYR A 12 45.00 32.51 30.21
C TYR A 12 45.97 33.56 30.78
N LEU A 13 46.79 34.13 29.87
CA LEU A 13 46.68 35.50 29.28
C LEU A 13 47.74 35.58 28.16
N ASP A 14 47.35 35.74 26.88
CA ASP A 14 47.30 37.00 26.10
C ASP A 14 48.69 37.67 25.97
N ALA A 15 49.14 38.28 24.87
CA ALA A 15 48.67 38.54 23.50
C ALA A 15 49.86 39.21 22.75
N ASP A 16 49.73 39.35 21.42
CA ASP A 16 50.35 40.39 20.56
C ASP A 16 51.88 40.36 20.31
N LEU A 17 52.48 40.76 19.18
CA LEU A 17 52.07 41.26 17.86
C LEU A 17 53.29 41.16 16.90
N GLU A 18 52.97 40.98 15.62
CA GLU A 18 53.61 41.27 14.31
C GLU A 18 54.99 41.96 14.11
N GLU A 19 55.55 41.62 12.92
CA GLU A 19 56.52 42.33 12.03
C GLU A 19 58.00 42.47 12.50
N VAL A 20 59.05 42.49 11.65
CA VAL A 20 59.30 42.38 10.20
C VAL A 20 60.81 42.09 10.03
N ASP A 21 61.15 41.53 8.87
CA ASP A 21 62.47 41.18 8.30
C ASP A 21 63.63 42.16 8.60
N GLU A 22 64.88 41.71 8.76
CA GLU A 22 65.95 41.51 7.74
C GLU A 22 67.25 41.46 8.62
N ASP A 23 68.38 40.82 8.35
CA ASP A 23 68.94 40.08 7.22
C ASP A 23 70.30 39.50 7.66
N GLU A 24 70.86 38.62 6.80
CA GLU A 24 72.30 38.28 6.68
C GLU A 24 72.93 37.40 7.81
N GLU A 25 73.66 36.31 7.54
CA GLU A 25 74.62 36.12 6.46
C GLU A 25 75.00 34.61 6.28
N TYR A 26 75.32 34.24 5.04
CA TYR A 26 76.04 33.04 4.56
C TYR A 26 75.37 31.65 4.52
N PHE A 27 74.57 31.41 3.46
CA PHE A 27 74.81 30.27 2.55
C PHE A 27 74.45 30.67 1.11
N ILE A 28 75.48 30.99 0.33
CA ILE A 28 75.45 31.41 -1.07
C ILE A 28 75.96 30.28 -1.99
N ASP A 29 75.20 30.15 -3.08
CA ASP A 29 75.45 29.72 -4.45
C ASP A 29 75.59 28.27 -4.95
N LYS A 30 74.81 28.09 -6.02
CA LYS A 30 74.96 27.18 -7.15
C LYS A 30 76.29 27.42 -7.87
N ALA A 31 76.88 26.35 -8.40
CA ALA A 31 77.47 26.39 -9.73
C ALA A 31 77.48 25.00 -10.40
N GLU A 32 76.60 24.86 -11.39
CA GLU A 32 76.90 24.40 -12.75
C GLU A 32 77.72 23.12 -13.06
N LYS A 33 77.22 22.46 -14.13
CA LYS A 33 77.88 21.51 -15.06
C LYS A 33 77.80 20.01 -14.73
N LYS A 34 76.61 19.44 -15.01
CA LYS A 34 76.56 18.20 -15.82
C LYS A 34 76.88 18.57 -17.27
N THR A 35 78.16 18.52 -17.61
CA THR A 35 78.63 18.63 -18.99
C THR A 35 78.09 17.47 -19.82
N ARG A 36 77.44 17.84 -20.93
CA ARG A 36 77.34 17.07 -22.16
C ARG A 36 78.67 16.33 -22.40
N LYS A 37 78.66 14.99 -22.38
CA LYS A 37 79.65 14.25 -23.18
C LYS A 37 79.13 14.18 -24.60
N SER A 38 79.89 14.85 -25.45
CA SER A 38 79.75 15.01 -26.87
C SER A 38 79.59 13.69 -27.62
N LYS A 39 78.78 13.75 -28.69
CA LYS A 39 78.95 12.95 -29.90
C LYS A 39 80.44 12.97 -30.29
N LYS A 40 81.08 11.79 -30.34
CA LYS A 40 82.25 11.58 -31.19
C LYS A 40 81.76 10.94 -32.51
N PRO A 41 82.18 11.45 -33.69
CA PRO A 41 81.81 10.89 -34.99
C PRO A 41 82.51 9.54 -35.25
N PRO A 42 82.16 8.84 -36.36
CA PRO A 42 82.46 7.43 -36.55
C PRO A 42 83.91 7.23 -36.99
N GLU A 43 84.56 6.23 -36.41
CA GLU A 43 85.82 5.71 -36.95
C GLU A 43 85.73 4.19 -37.10
N SER A 44 85.64 3.81 -38.38
CA SER A 44 86.29 2.69 -39.07
C SER A 44 86.44 1.33 -38.37
N SER A 45 85.64 0.38 -38.87
CA SER A 45 86.07 -0.92 -39.43
C SER A 45 87.33 -1.59 -38.85
N GLN A 46 87.15 -2.75 -38.19
CA GLN A 46 87.61 -4.09 -38.63
C GLN A 46 87.42 -5.13 -37.49
N PRO A 47 87.35 -6.44 -37.82
CA PRO A 47 86.55 -7.43 -37.09
C PRO A 47 87.36 -8.14 -35.99
N SER A 48 86.68 -8.66 -34.96
CA SER A 48 87.27 -9.73 -34.14
C SER A 48 86.27 -10.85 -33.93
N ASP A 49 86.62 -11.99 -34.52
CA ASP A 49 86.04 -13.31 -34.31
C ASP A 49 85.89 -13.59 -32.81
N LYS A 50 84.64 -13.85 -32.39
CA LYS A 50 84.38 -14.65 -31.20
C LYS A 50 83.36 -15.74 -31.55
N PRO A 51 83.66 -17.01 -31.21
CA PRO A 51 82.79 -18.14 -31.53
C PRO A 51 81.44 -18.04 -30.80
N PRO A 52 80.39 -18.72 -31.30
CA PRO A 52 79.07 -18.62 -30.70
C PRO A 52 79.12 -19.19 -29.27
N LYS A 53 78.71 -18.39 -28.29
CA LYS A 53 78.53 -18.86 -26.91
C LYS A 53 77.47 -19.97 -26.90
N PRO A 54 77.71 -21.11 -26.23
CA PRO A 54 76.74 -22.20 -26.17
C PRO A 54 75.46 -21.73 -25.48
N ARG A 55 74.30 -22.19 -25.98
CA ARG A 55 72.99 -21.99 -25.34
C ARG A 55 73.07 -22.57 -23.91
N ARG A 56 73.18 -21.69 -22.92
CA ARG A 56 73.11 -22.06 -21.50
C ARG A 56 71.68 -22.54 -21.23
N PHE A 57 71.50 -23.83 -20.98
CA PHE A 57 70.24 -24.38 -20.49
C PHE A 57 69.76 -23.56 -19.29
N GLN A 58 68.60 -22.91 -19.41
CA GLN A 58 67.93 -22.28 -18.29
C GLN A 58 67.42 -23.39 -17.36
N TYR A 59 68.12 -23.64 -16.27
CA TYR A 59 67.65 -24.53 -15.21
C TYR A 59 66.41 -23.89 -14.56
N LYS A 60 65.21 -24.45 -14.79
CA LYS A 60 64.02 -24.17 -13.96
C LYS A 60 64.36 -24.61 -12.53
N ARG A 61 64.53 -23.67 -11.60
CA ARG A 61 64.67 -24.01 -10.17
C ARG A 61 63.45 -24.86 -9.75
N PRO A 62 63.64 -26.01 -9.07
CA PRO A 62 62.51 -26.78 -8.57
C PRO A 62 61.69 -25.95 -7.58
N VAL A 63 60.37 -26.06 -7.67
CA VAL A 63 59.42 -25.45 -6.72
C VAL A 63 59.83 -25.87 -5.31
N SER A 64 60.06 -24.91 -4.40
CA SER A 64 60.49 -25.22 -3.03
C SER A 64 59.47 -26.13 -2.34
N ARG A 65 59.92 -27.02 -1.45
CA ARG A 65 59.06 -27.96 -0.71
C ARG A 65 57.90 -27.24 -0.01
N LYS A 66 58.15 -26.03 0.53
CA LYS A 66 57.16 -25.13 1.13
C LYS A 66 56.07 -24.70 0.13
N ARG A 67 56.45 -24.35 -1.10
CA ARG A 67 55.53 -23.92 -2.16
C ARG A 67 54.73 -25.09 -2.75
N LYS A 68 55.29 -26.32 -2.78
CA LYS A 68 54.53 -27.55 -3.09
C LYS A 68 53.49 -27.88 -2.03
N ILE A 69 53.83 -27.76 -0.73
CA ILE A 69 52.90 -27.97 0.38
C ILE A 69 51.77 -26.93 0.35
N GLN A 70 52.08 -25.66 0.09
CA GLN A 70 51.07 -24.62 -0.09
C GLN A 70 50.12 -24.89 -1.27
N LEU A 71 50.66 -25.33 -2.41
CA LEU A 71 49.83 -25.69 -3.56
C LEU A 71 48.95 -26.92 -3.29
N LEU A 72 49.47 -27.93 -2.58
CA LEU A 72 48.70 -29.09 -2.12
C LEU A 72 47.60 -28.69 -1.13
N GLY A 73 47.89 -27.77 -0.20
CA GLY A 73 46.90 -27.23 0.73
C GLY A 73 45.78 -26.47 0.02
N ILE A 74 46.12 -25.60 -0.95
CA ILE A 74 45.13 -24.89 -1.79
C ILE A 74 44.30 -25.89 -2.59
N PHE A 75 44.92 -26.93 -3.16
CA PHE A 75 44.21 -27.95 -3.93
C PHE A 75 43.26 -28.77 -3.05
N ALA A 76 43.70 -29.17 -1.85
CA ALA A 76 42.85 -29.85 -0.89
C ALA A 76 41.67 -28.97 -0.44
N PHE A 77 41.92 -27.68 -0.18
CA PHE A 77 40.87 -26.72 0.14
C PHE A 77 39.84 -26.58 -0.99
N ILE A 78 40.29 -26.48 -2.25
CA ILE A 78 39.39 -26.43 -3.41
C ILE A 78 38.56 -27.71 -3.51
N ILE A 79 39.16 -28.89 -3.30
CA ILE A 79 38.42 -30.16 -3.31
C ILE A 79 37.37 -30.18 -2.21
N ILE A 80 37.72 -29.76 -0.98
CA ILE A 80 36.76 -29.69 0.13
C ILE A 80 35.63 -28.70 -0.20
N ALA A 81 35.96 -27.52 -0.72
CA ALA A 81 34.95 -26.54 -1.12
C ALA A 81 34.01 -27.09 -2.21
N VAL A 82 34.56 -27.77 -3.22
CA VAL A 82 33.77 -28.45 -4.26
C VAL A 82 32.89 -29.54 -3.64
N LEU A 83 33.43 -30.35 -2.72
CA LEU A 83 32.65 -31.39 -2.04
C LEU A 83 31.52 -30.79 -1.20
N VAL A 84 31.75 -29.70 -0.46
CA VAL A 84 30.70 -29.01 0.30
C VAL A 84 29.63 -28.47 -0.65
N VAL A 85 30.01 -27.88 -1.78
CA VAL A 85 29.05 -27.39 -2.78
C VAL A 85 28.20 -28.54 -3.32
N PHE A 86 28.81 -29.66 -3.72
CA PHE A 86 28.08 -30.78 -4.32
C PHE A 86 27.32 -31.66 -3.32
N LEU A 87 27.81 -31.82 -2.09
CA LEU A 87 27.21 -32.72 -1.10
C LEU A 87 26.23 -32.02 -0.17
N TYR A 88 26.31 -30.71 0.01
CA TYR A 88 25.46 -29.95 0.92
C TYR A 88 24.71 -28.81 0.20
N VAL A 89 25.42 -27.87 -0.42
CA VAL A 89 24.80 -26.65 -0.96
C VAL A 89 23.80 -26.96 -2.08
N ILE A 90 24.18 -27.78 -3.06
CA ILE A 90 23.30 -28.15 -4.17
C ILE A 90 22.08 -28.95 -3.69
N PRO A 91 22.22 -30.01 -2.86
CA PRO A 91 21.07 -30.74 -2.34
C PRO A 91 20.12 -29.86 -1.52
N VAL A 92 20.60 -29.00 -0.63
CA VAL A 92 19.72 -28.10 0.17
C VAL A 92 19.00 -27.10 -0.72
N TRP A 93 19.72 -26.48 -1.65
CA TRP A 93 19.14 -25.52 -2.59
C TRP A 93 18.08 -26.18 -3.48
N HIS A 94 18.36 -27.39 -4.00
CA HIS A 94 17.41 -28.14 -4.82
C HIS A 94 16.21 -28.64 -4.01
N ALA A 95 16.42 -29.08 -2.77
CA ALA A 95 15.36 -29.53 -1.87
C ALA A 95 14.27 -28.45 -1.69
N ASN A 96 14.67 -27.22 -1.37
CA ASN A 96 13.74 -26.11 -1.18
C ASN A 96 12.92 -25.85 -2.44
N ILE A 97 13.56 -25.75 -3.61
CA ILE A 97 12.86 -25.48 -4.87
C ILE A 97 11.96 -26.67 -5.27
N SER A 98 12.42 -27.90 -5.06
CA SER A 98 11.66 -29.11 -5.39
C SER A 98 10.42 -29.27 -4.53
N LEU A 99 10.47 -28.86 -3.25
CA LEU A 99 9.31 -28.85 -2.37
C LEU A 99 8.29 -27.79 -2.81
N GLN A 100 8.73 -26.54 -3.05
CA GLN A 100 7.86 -25.49 -3.57
C GLN A 100 7.22 -25.90 -4.91
N SER A 101 8.00 -26.46 -5.83
CA SER A 101 7.48 -26.94 -7.11
C SER A 101 6.45 -28.06 -6.98
N GLN A 102 6.60 -28.97 -6.01
CA GLN A 102 5.60 -30.01 -5.76
C GLN A 102 4.33 -29.39 -5.16
N LEU A 103 4.47 -28.51 -4.17
CA LEU A 103 3.37 -27.82 -3.51
C LEU A 103 2.42 -27.19 -4.52
N TYR A 104 2.92 -26.28 -5.36
CA TYR A 104 2.07 -25.53 -6.29
C TYR A 104 1.51 -26.39 -7.42
N SER A 105 2.23 -27.43 -7.83
CA SER A 105 1.73 -28.38 -8.83
C SER A 105 0.54 -29.21 -8.33
N VAL A 106 0.52 -29.54 -7.03
CA VAL A 106 -0.52 -30.38 -6.41
C VAL A 106 -1.67 -29.54 -5.88
N LYS A 107 -1.37 -28.40 -5.25
CA LYS A 107 -2.31 -27.64 -4.43
C LYS A 107 -2.72 -26.29 -5.00
N ALA A 108 -2.16 -25.84 -6.12
CA ALA A 108 -2.43 -24.51 -6.67
C ALA A 108 -2.76 -24.56 -8.16
N GLY A 109 -3.72 -25.40 -8.56
CA GLY A 109 -4.17 -25.49 -9.96
C GLY A 109 -3.08 -25.88 -10.97
N ASN A 110 -2.10 -26.70 -10.55
CA ASN A 110 -0.96 -27.13 -11.38
C ASN A 110 -0.04 -25.98 -11.84
N LEU A 111 0.10 -24.94 -11.01
CA LEU A 111 1.04 -23.85 -11.24
C LEU A 111 2.51 -24.33 -11.22
N SER A 112 3.29 -23.79 -12.15
CA SER A 112 4.71 -24.13 -12.31
C SER A 112 5.60 -23.14 -11.58
N PHE A 113 5.97 -23.47 -10.34
CA PHE A 113 6.93 -22.68 -9.55
C PHE A 113 8.24 -22.44 -10.30
N TRP A 114 8.74 -23.44 -11.03
CA TRP A 114 9.98 -23.32 -11.79
C TRP A 114 9.92 -22.22 -12.86
N ASP A 115 8.78 -22.10 -13.55
CA ASP A 115 8.60 -21.09 -14.60
C ASP A 115 8.58 -19.68 -14.00
N PHE A 116 7.93 -19.51 -12.85
CA PHE A 116 7.84 -18.23 -12.14
C PHE A 116 9.17 -17.86 -11.47
N TYR A 117 9.84 -18.83 -10.84
CA TYR A 117 11.13 -18.62 -10.19
C TYR A 117 12.24 -18.27 -11.18
N ILE A 118 12.25 -18.89 -12.38
CA ILE A 118 13.30 -18.68 -13.38
C ILE A 118 12.97 -17.51 -14.32
N LEU A 119 11.69 -17.19 -14.56
CA LEU A 119 11.24 -16.21 -15.56
C LEU A 119 11.91 -16.42 -16.92
N ASN A 120 11.97 -17.67 -17.39
CA ASN A 120 12.68 -18.06 -18.62
C ASN A 120 14.17 -17.62 -18.68
N GLY A 121 14.82 -17.54 -17.51
CA GLY A 121 16.23 -17.20 -17.33
C GLY A 121 16.47 -15.73 -17.04
N TRP A 122 15.42 -14.91 -16.95
CA TRP A 122 15.53 -13.49 -16.61
C TRP A 122 15.59 -13.22 -15.11
N SER A 123 15.13 -14.15 -14.26
CA SER A 123 15.14 -13.97 -12.81
C SER A 123 16.56 -13.86 -12.23
N THR A 124 16.78 -12.88 -11.36
CA THR A 124 18.06 -12.71 -10.64
C THR A 124 18.21 -13.65 -9.45
N SER A 125 17.11 -14.22 -8.94
CA SER A 125 17.12 -15.25 -7.89
C SER A 125 17.83 -16.53 -8.35
N PHE A 126 17.79 -16.81 -9.66
CA PHE A 126 18.47 -17.95 -10.23
C PHE A 126 19.92 -17.60 -10.63
N ILE A 127 20.89 -18.39 -10.15
CA ILE A 127 22.32 -18.08 -10.35
C ILE A 127 22.74 -18.09 -11.81
N PHE A 128 22.08 -18.84 -12.71
CA PHE A 128 22.37 -18.89 -14.14
C PHE A 128 21.33 -18.10 -14.93
N ASN A 129 21.49 -16.78 -15.00
CA ASN A 129 20.52 -15.88 -15.62
C ASN A 129 21.11 -15.07 -16.78
N TRP A 130 20.22 -14.63 -17.68
CA TRP A 130 20.56 -13.85 -18.88
C TRP A 130 21.06 -12.45 -18.53
N ILE A 131 20.60 -11.87 -17.42
CA ILE A 131 20.95 -10.51 -16.98
C ILE A 131 22.44 -10.45 -16.62
N GLY A 132 22.92 -11.39 -15.81
CA GLY A 132 24.34 -11.52 -15.47
C GLY A 132 25.19 -11.78 -16.71
N LEU A 133 24.74 -12.64 -17.62
CA LEU A 133 25.46 -12.91 -18.88
C LEU A 133 25.56 -11.65 -19.76
N MET A 134 24.47 -10.88 -19.86
CA MET A 134 24.46 -9.59 -20.56
C MET A 134 25.44 -8.61 -19.91
N GLY A 135 25.43 -8.49 -18.59
CA GLY A 135 26.37 -7.67 -17.84
C GLY A 135 27.83 -8.05 -18.09
N ALA A 136 28.12 -9.36 -18.07
CA ALA A 136 29.44 -9.91 -18.36
C ALA A 136 29.91 -9.54 -19.78
N ILE A 137 29.07 -9.76 -20.79
CA ILE A 137 29.40 -9.43 -22.19
C ILE A 137 29.64 -7.93 -22.36
N ILE A 138 28.74 -7.08 -21.83
CA ILE A 138 28.87 -5.62 -21.93
C ILE A 138 30.17 -5.16 -21.27
N GLY A 139 30.42 -5.57 -20.03
CA GLY A 139 31.59 -5.15 -19.27
C GLY A 139 32.91 -5.63 -19.87
N CYS A 140 32.99 -6.89 -20.29
CA CYS A 140 34.16 -7.43 -20.98
C CYS A 140 34.44 -6.69 -22.29
N THR A 141 33.39 -6.37 -23.05
CA THR A 141 33.49 -5.65 -24.33
C THR A 141 34.03 -4.24 -24.11
N ILE A 142 33.43 -3.48 -23.18
CA ILE A 142 33.87 -2.11 -22.87
C ILE A 142 35.31 -2.11 -22.36
N MET A 143 35.69 -3.01 -21.45
CA MET A 143 37.06 -3.09 -20.94
C MET A 143 38.09 -3.56 -21.99
N SER A 144 37.64 -4.16 -23.10
CA SER A 144 38.50 -4.68 -24.17
C SER A 144 38.80 -3.69 -25.30
N LEU A 145 38.11 -2.53 -25.38
CA LEU A 145 38.18 -1.63 -26.55
C LEU A 145 38.78 -0.25 -26.24
N PRO A 146 40.11 -0.03 -26.37
CA PRO A 146 41.19 -1.02 -26.35
C PRO A 146 41.43 -1.59 -24.93
N PRO A 147 42.16 -2.71 -24.75
CA PRO A 147 42.21 -3.40 -23.46
C PRO A 147 42.72 -2.51 -22.32
N GLU A 148 41.94 -2.38 -21.24
CA GLU A 148 42.28 -1.64 -20.03
C GLU A 148 43.47 -2.33 -19.34
N LYS A 149 44.52 -1.55 -19.03
CA LYS A 149 45.75 -2.08 -18.42
C LYS A 149 46.14 -1.38 -17.14
N ASN A 150 45.62 -0.20 -16.86
CA ASN A 150 46.11 0.61 -15.77
C ASN A 150 45.70 0.00 -14.43
N LEU A 151 44.48 -0.55 -14.30
CA LEU A 151 44.04 -1.26 -13.10
C LEU A 151 44.95 -2.47 -12.85
N ILE A 152 45.10 -3.32 -13.87
CA ILE A 152 45.90 -4.54 -13.79
C ILE A 152 47.38 -4.20 -13.53
N ALA A 153 47.88 -3.11 -14.11
CA ALA A 153 49.23 -2.62 -13.84
C ALA A 153 49.38 -2.12 -12.40
N LEU A 154 48.40 -1.43 -11.84
CA LEU A 154 48.43 -0.90 -10.47
C LEU A 154 48.45 -2.04 -9.45
N ILE A 155 47.59 -3.04 -9.64
CA ILE A 155 47.57 -4.28 -8.87
C ILE A 155 48.90 -5.05 -9.08
N GLY A 156 49.32 -5.19 -10.34
CA GLY A 156 50.52 -5.90 -10.73
C GLY A 156 51.81 -5.26 -10.22
N THR A 157 51.85 -3.93 -10.03
CA THR A 157 53.00 -3.25 -9.40
C THR A 157 53.09 -3.54 -7.91
N ARG A 158 51.95 -3.68 -7.22
CA ARG A 158 51.92 -4.03 -5.80
C ARG A 158 52.25 -5.51 -5.55
N LEU A 159 51.82 -6.38 -6.48
CA LEU A 159 52.04 -7.84 -6.42
C LEU A 159 53.30 -8.34 -7.16
N GLY A 160 54.05 -7.45 -7.83
CA GLY A 160 55.33 -7.78 -8.48
C GLY A 160 55.27 -8.39 -9.90
N PHE A 161 54.11 -8.36 -10.57
CA PHE A 161 53.91 -8.92 -11.91
C PHE A 161 54.09 -7.92 -13.07
N GLY A 162 54.20 -6.61 -12.78
CA GLY A 162 54.48 -5.56 -13.77
C GLY A 162 53.28 -5.22 -14.69
N ARG A 163 53.55 -4.52 -15.81
CA ARG A 163 52.51 -4.08 -16.77
C ARG A 163 52.14 -5.20 -17.77
N PRO A 164 50.87 -5.61 -17.89
CA PRO A 164 50.46 -6.67 -18.81
C PRO A 164 50.44 -6.22 -20.29
N SER A 165 50.68 -7.16 -21.21
CA SER A 165 50.47 -6.99 -22.65
C SER A 165 48.98 -6.95 -23.02
N ASN A 166 48.60 -6.41 -24.20
CA ASN A 166 47.20 -6.39 -24.68
C ASN A 166 46.52 -7.76 -24.59
N LYS A 167 47.19 -8.81 -25.08
CA LYS A 167 46.64 -10.18 -25.08
C LYS A 167 46.38 -10.72 -23.67
N LYS A 168 47.28 -10.42 -22.72
CA LYS A 168 47.14 -10.81 -21.31
C LYS A 168 46.01 -10.06 -20.62
N SER A 169 45.90 -8.75 -20.86
CA SER A 169 44.80 -7.93 -20.33
C SER A 169 43.47 -8.41 -20.88
N LEU A 170 43.37 -8.68 -22.19
CA LEU A 170 42.16 -9.24 -22.81
C LEU A 170 41.78 -10.58 -22.20
N LEU A 171 42.75 -11.49 -21.99
CA LEU A 171 42.50 -12.77 -21.33
C LEU A 171 42.00 -12.59 -19.89
N ILE A 172 42.54 -11.62 -19.14
CA ILE A 172 42.10 -11.33 -17.77
C ILE A 172 40.67 -10.79 -17.76
N TRP A 173 40.34 -9.85 -18.65
CA TRP A 173 38.99 -9.29 -18.72
C TRP A 173 37.95 -10.32 -19.17
N TRP A 174 38.28 -11.25 -20.06
CA TRP A 174 37.41 -12.36 -20.47
C TRP A 174 37.47 -13.59 -19.54
N SER A 175 38.16 -13.50 -18.40
CA SER A 175 38.14 -14.55 -17.36
C SER A 175 37.66 -13.99 -16.04
N ILE A 176 38.54 -13.34 -15.28
CA ILE A 176 38.20 -12.72 -13.99
C ILE A 176 37.20 -11.59 -14.18
N GLY A 177 37.40 -10.76 -15.22
CA GLY A 177 36.47 -9.67 -15.54
C GLY A 177 35.06 -10.17 -15.88
N PHE A 178 34.95 -11.31 -16.57
CA PHE A 178 33.66 -11.91 -16.91
C PHE A 178 32.86 -12.23 -15.65
N VAL A 179 33.48 -12.84 -14.64
CA VAL A 179 32.82 -13.14 -13.36
C VAL A 179 32.43 -11.85 -12.61
N ILE A 180 33.31 -10.85 -12.57
CA ILE A 180 33.02 -9.57 -11.91
C ILE A 180 31.82 -8.88 -12.57
N PHE A 181 31.82 -8.79 -13.89
CA PHE A 181 30.75 -8.14 -14.64
C PHE A 181 29.47 -8.96 -14.72
N TYR A 182 29.56 -10.28 -14.51
CA TYR A 182 28.39 -11.13 -14.32
C TYR A 182 27.60 -10.69 -13.09
N PHE A 183 28.27 -10.62 -11.93
CA PHE A 183 27.63 -10.16 -10.69
C PHE A 183 27.25 -8.68 -10.74
N ALA A 184 28.07 -7.83 -11.35
CA ALA A 184 27.69 -6.44 -11.57
C ALA A 184 26.45 -6.31 -12.46
N GLY A 185 26.26 -7.21 -13.42
CA GLY A 185 25.10 -7.28 -14.30
C GLY A 185 23.78 -7.46 -13.55
N LEU A 186 23.78 -8.16 -12.41
CA LEU A 186 22.59 -8.34 -11.58
C LEU A 186 22.01 -7.00 -11.08
N LEU A 187 22.83 -5.94 -10.99
CA LEU A 187 22.39 -4.59 -10.66
C LEU A 187 21.45 -3.99 -11.71
N ILE A 188 21.41 -4.53 -12.94
CA ILE A 188 20.48 -4.06 -13.99
C ILE A 188 19.03 -4.24 -13.54
N ASP A 189 18.73 -5.34 -12.84
CA ASP A 189 17.40 -5.58 -12.26
C ASP A 189 17.25 -4.88 -10.91
N GLY A 190 18.26 -4.98 -10.03
CA GLY A 190 18.17 -4.52 -8.63
C GLY A 190 18.00 -3.01 -8.42
N PHE A 191 18.13 -2.16 -9.45
CA PHE A 191 17.83 -0.72 -9.33
C PHE A 191 16.39 -0.34 -9.67
N ASN A 192 15.65 -1.20 -10.39
CA ASN A 192 14.30 -0.91 -10.88
C ASN A 192 13.27 -1.98 -10.51
N ASN A 193 13.69 -3.15 -10.02
CA ASN A 193 12.90 -4.35 -9.69
C ASN A 193 11.97 -4.90 -10.79
N ASN A 194 11.89 -4.23 -11.94
CA ASN A 194 10.96 -4.56 -13.02
C ASN A 194 11.64 -4.98 -14.33
N PHE A 195 12.98 -5.07 -14.39
CA PHE A 195 13.67 -5.39 -15.66
C PHE A 195 13.38 -6.84 -16.07
N SER A 196 13.55 -7.78 -15.14
CA SER A 196 13.36 -9.22 -15.38
C SER A 196 11.93 -9.53 -15.83
N ILE A 197 10.92 -9.01 -15.12
CA ILE A 197 9.52 -9.20 -15.48
C ILE A 197 9.17 -8.51 -16.80
N THR A 198 9.64 -7.27 -17.07
CA THR A 198 9.37 -6.59 -18.35
C THR A 198 9.97 -7.36 -19.52
N MET A 199 11.17 -7.94 -19.37
CA MET A 199 11.74 -8.82 -20.40
C MET A 199 10.89 -10.08 -20.61
N TYR A 200 10.32 -10.62 -19.54
CA TYR A 200 9.40 -11.75 -19.61
C TYR A 200 8.09 -11.38 -20.32
N TYR A 201 7.50 -10.19 -20.06
CA TYR A 201 6.35 -9.65 -20.80
C TYR A 201 6.63 -9.58 -22.31
N ILE A 202 7.76 -8.97 -22.69
CA ILE A 202 8.17 -8.83 -24.10
C ILE A 202 8.34 -10.20 -24.76
N GLN A 203 8.93 -11.17 -24.06
CA GLN A 203 9.19 -12.50 -24.61
C GLN A 203 7.90 -13.30 -24.84
N ASN A 204 6.87 -13.11 -24.01
CA ASN A 204 5.58 -13.76 -24.18
C ASN A 204 4.65 -13.01 -25.17
N GLY A 205 5.05 -11.83 -25.67
CA GLY A 205 4.31 -11.09 -26.69
C GLY A 205 3.24 -10.13 -26.16
N PHE A 206 3.23 -9.82 -24.86
CA PHE A 206 2.29 -8.87 -24.24
C PHE A 206 2.70 -7.41 -24.46
N LEU A 207 4.00 -7.14 -24.63
CA LEU A 207 4.53 -5.80 -24.89
C LEU A 207 5.28 -5.78 -26.23
N ASP A 208 4.80 -4.95 -27.15
CA ASP A 208 5.45 -4.75 -28.45
C ASP A 208 6.69 -3.86 -28.32
N VAL A 209 7.82 -4.33 -28.87
CA VAL A 209 9.07 -3.56 -28.92
C VAL A 209 9.62 -3.53 -30.34
N ASN A 210 9.35 -2.45 -31.05
CA ASN A 210 10.04 -2.17 -32.30
C ASN A 210 11.33 -1.39 -32.04
N LEU A 211 12.41 -1.75 -32.74
CA LEU A 211 13.71 -1.05 -32.67
C LEU A 211 13.62 0.44 -33.04
N GLY A 212 12.66 0.82 -33.90
CA GLY A 212 12.38 2.22 -34.24
C GLY A 212 11.76 3.01 -33.09
N ASP A 213 11.06 2.32 -32.20
CA ASP A 213 10.25 2.94 -31.15
C ASP A 213 11.08 3.32 -29.91
N ILE A 214 12.30 2.80 -29.82
CA ILE A 214 13.28 3.03 -28.76
C ILE A 214 13.59 4.53 -28.55
N PHE A 215 13.51 5.35 -29.61
CA PHE A 215 13.76 6.78 -29.55
C PHE A 215 12.48 7.63 -29.50
N LEU A 216 11.30 7.03 -29.58
CA LEU A 216 10.03 7.76 -29.47
C LEU A 216 9.88 8.49 -28.13
N PRO A 217 10.35 7.96 -26.98
CA PRO A 217 10.32 8.70 -25.72
C PRO A 217 11.16 9.98 -25.74
N PHE A 218 11.96 10.25 -26.79
CA PHE A 218 12.69 11.51 -27.00
C PHE A 218 11.99 12.51 -27.92
N GLN A 219 10.79 12.21 -28.43
CA GLN A 219 10.02 13.15 -29.27
C GLN A 219 9.71 14.47 -28.55
N PHE A 220 9.69 14.48 -27.21
CA PHE A 220 9.57 15.70 -26.41
C PHE A 220 10.62 16.76 -26.77
N LEU A 221 11.81 16.38 -27.25
CA LEU A 221 12.86 17.31 -27.67
C LEU A 221 12.42 18.20 -28.84
N VAL A 222 11.45 17.75 -29.64
CA VAL A 222 10.91 18.48 -30.78
C VAL A 222 9.66 19.25 -30.38
N ASN A 223 8.75 18.61 -29.63
CA ASN A 223 7.55 19.23 -29.11
C ASN A 223 7.16 18.57 -27.78
N ILE A 224 7.07 19.34 -26.70
CA ILE A 224 6.65 18.83 -25.38
C ILE A 224 5.22 18.23 -25.40
N ASP A 225 4.37 18.71 -26.31
CA ASP A 225 3.00 18.23 -26.48
C ASP A 225 2.88 16.97 -27.32
N SER A 226 3.97 16.57 -27.99
CA SER A 226 4.00 15.30 -28.75
C SER A 226 3.97 14.06 -27.86
N ILE A 227 4.16 14.20 -26.54
CA ILE A 227 3.85 13.15 -25.58
C ILE A 227 2.38 13.29 -25.20
N THR A 228 1.48 12.82 -26.08
CA THR A 228 0.05 12.64 -25.79
C THR A 228 -0.46 11.41 -26.56
N ALA A 229 -1.07 10.46 -25.84
CA ALA A 229 -1.83 9.26 -26.27
C ALA A 229 -1.50 8.01 -25.42
N GLU A 230 -2.50 7.16 -25.21
CA GLU A 230 -2.47 5.83 -24.55
C GLU A 230 -1.29 4.96 -25.03
N THR A 231 -0.95 5.02 -26.32
CA THR A 231 0.18 4.30 -26.94
C THR A 231 1.58 4.68 -26.38
N HIS A 232 1.68 5.69 -25.51
CA HIS A 232 2.93 6.11 -24.88
C HIS A 232 3.18 5.47 -23.51
N MET A 233 2.16 5.03 -22.75
CA MET A 233 2.37 4.49 -21.39
C MET A 233 3.18 3.19 -21.43
N ALA A 234 2.73 2.20 -22.20
CA ALA A 234 3.45 0.94 -22.40
C ALA A 234 4.88 1.15 -22.94
N ARG A 235 5.05 2.09 -23.89
CA ARG A 235 6.38 2.41 -24.47
C ARG A 235 7.31 3.06 -23.44
N ILE A 236 6.80 4.00 -22.65
CA ILE A 236 7.57 4.63 -21.57
C ILE A 236 7.93 3.59 -20.53
N PHE A 237 7.04 2.68 -20.18
CA PHE A 237 7.33 1.58 -19.27
C PHE A 237 8.44 0.66 -19.78
N VAL A 238 8.40 0.24 -21.06
CA VAL A 238 9.49 -0.52 -21.68
C VAL A 238 10.80 0.28 -21.66
N TYR A 239 10.75 1.58 -21.99
CA TYR A 239 11.93 2.43 -21.95
C TYR A 239 12.52 2.52 -20.53
N SER A 240 11.68 2.80 -19.54
CA SER A 240 12.05 2.98 -18.15
C SER A 240 12.60 1.69 -17.52
N ASN A 241 12.00 0.55 -17.83
CA ASN A 241 12.32 -0.73 -17.18
C ASN A 241 13.33 -1.58 -17.95
N VAL A 242 13.53 -1.37 -19.26
CA VAL A 242 14.48 -2.17 -20.07
C VAL A 242 15.62 -1.31 -20.59
N LEU A 243 15.31 -0.30 -21.40
CA LEU A 243 16.34 0.45 -22.14
C LEU A 243 17.21 1.31 -21.22
N LEU A 244 16.58 2.05 -20.30
CA LEU A 244 17.28 2.94 -19.40
C LEU A 244 18.28 2.18 -18.49
N PRO A 245 17.93 1.08 -17.81
CA PRO A 245 18.89 0.29 -17.02
C PRO A 245 20.09 -0.20 -17.82
N ILE A 246 19.88 -0.69 -19.05
CA ILE A 246 20.96 -1.14 -19.92
C ILE A 246 21.89 0.03 -20.28
N ILE A 247 21.32 1.17 -20.66
CA ILE A 247 22.09 2.38 -20.98
C ILE A 247 22.88 2.83 -19.75
N MET A 248 22.23 2.94 -18.59
CA MET A 248 22.85 3.38 -17.34
C MET A 248 23.98 2.43 -16.91
N PHE A 249 23.81 1.12 -17.08
CA PHE A 249 24.85 0.13 -16.82
C PHE A 249 26.06 0.28 -17.76
N ILE A 250 25.82 0.46 -19.06
CA ILE A 250 26.87 0.74 -20.05
C ILE A 250 27.65 2.01 -19.64
N LEU A 251 26.95 3.08 -19.29
CA LEU A 251 27.55 4.35 -18.89
C LEU A 251 28.32 4.25 -17.58
N ALA A 252 27.82 3.48 -16.61
CA ALA A 252 28.51 3.22 -15.36
C ALA A 252 29.84 2.48 -15.59
N ILE A 253 29.87 1.48 -16.49
CA ILE A 253 31.12 0.78 -16.82
C ILE A 253 32.09 1.69 -17.56
N ILE A 254 31.60 2.52 -18.49
CA ILE A 254 32.44 3.52 -19.16
C ILE A 254 33.01 4.52 -18.15
N LEU A 255 32.19 4.99 -17.20
CA LEU A 255 32.58 5.89 -16.11
C LEU A 255 33.67 5.27 -15.26
N ILE A 256 33.48 4.04 -14.77
CA ILE A 256 34.48 3.29 -13.99
C ILE A 256 35.78 3.19 -14.80
N ARG A 257 35.69 2.84 -16.09
CA ARG A 257 36.86 2.73 -16.96
C ARG A 257 37.60 4.06 -17.12
N LEU A 258 36.88 5.18 -17.25
CA LEU A 258 37.47 6.52 -17.34
C LEU A 258 38.15 6.92 -16.02
N ILE A 259 37.52 6.65 -14.88
CA ILE A 259 38.08 6.89 -13.54
C ILE A 259 39.37 6.08 -13.35
N LEU A 260 39.35 4.78 -13.66
CA LEU A 260 40.53 3.92 -13.59
C LEU A 260 41.66 4.42 -14.50
N ASN A 261 41.32 4.90 -15.70
CA ASN A 261 42.30 5.48 -16.61
C ASN A 261 42.86 6.81 -16.08
N MET A 262 42.04 7.64 -15.45
CA MET A 262 42.47 8.90 -14.81
C MET A 262 43.44 8.63 -13.66
N ILE A 263 43.08 7.73 -12.73
CA ILE A 263 43.94 7.30 -11.62
C ILE A 263 45.24 6.70 -12.18
N GLY A 264 45.13 5.79 -13.15
CA GLY A 264 46.26 5.17 -13.81
C GLY A 264 47.23 6.18 -14.42
N VAL A 265 46.71 7.19 -15.12
CA VAL A 265 47.54 8.27 -15.69
C VAL A 265 48.16 9.12 -14.59
N ALA A 266 47.41 9.50 -13.57
CA ALA A 266 47.90 10.32 -12.45
C ALA A 266 49.07 9.66 -11.73
N TYR A 267 48.95 8.37 -11.39
CA TYR A 267 49.99 7.64 -10.68
C TYR A 267 51.16 7.20 -11.59
N LEU A 268 50.88 6.71 -12.80
CA LEU A 268 51.90 6.03 -13.63
C LEU A 268 52.57 6.91 -14.69
N LYS A 269 51.89 7.98 -15.14
CA LYS A 269 52.35 8.82 -16.26
C LYS A 269 52.49 10.30 -15.91
N ARG A 270 51.80 10.78 -14.85
CA ARG A 270 51.76 12.18 -14.41
C ARG A 270 51.57 13.16 -15.58
N ASN A 271 50.57 12.89 -16.43
CA ASN A 271 50.28 13.69 -17.62
C ASN A 271 48.99 14.49 -17.41
N ASP A 272 49.11 15.80 -17.21
CA ASP A 272 47.99 16.67 -16.85
C ASP A 272 46.94 16.77 -17.96
N TYR A 273 47.35 16.84 -19.23
CA TYR A 273 46.41 16.87 -20.38
C TYR A 273 45.55 15.61 -20.45
N LYS A 274 46.11 14.42 -20.16
CA LYS A 274 45.35 13.16 -20.16
C LYS A 274 44.42 13.05 -18.95
N ILE A 275 44.80 13.63 -17.81
CA ILE A 275 43.95 13.72 -16.62
C ILE A 275 42.76 14.63 -16.94
N ALA A 276 43.01 15.85 -17.44
CA ALA A 276 41.97 16.80 -17.83
C ALA A 276 41.03 16.22 -18.89
N SER A 277 41.56 15.55 -19.91
CA SER A 277 40.76 14.86 -20.94
C SER A 277 39.81 13.82 -20.34
N ASN A 278 40.30 12.95 -19.45
CA ASN A 278 39.47 11.94 -18.79
C ASN A 278 38.45 12.59 -17.85
N ALA A 279 38.81 13.65 -17.14
CA ALA A 279 37.88 14.41 -16.29
C ALA A 279 36.73 15.02 -17.10
N CYS A 280 37.02 15.64 -18.26
CA CYS A 280 35.97 16.13 -19.15
C CYS A 280 35.05 15.00 -19.63
N PHE A 281 35.59 13.84 -20.03
CA PHE A 281 34.75 12.70 -20.42
C PHE A 281 33.92 12.14 -19.26
N ILE A 282 34.45 12.15 -18.03
CA ILE A 282 33.69 11.76 -16.83
C ILE A 282 32.49 12.70 -16.65
N ILE A 283 32.72 14.02 -16.71
CA ILE A 283 31.65 15.02 -16.61
C ILE A 283 30.62 14.86 -17.75
N MET A 284 31.08 14.63 -18.98
CA MET A 284 30.21 14.32 -20.13
C MET A 284 29.31 13.11 -19.86
N ILE A 285 29.82 12.05 -19.25
CA ILE A 285 29.01 10.86 -18.91
C ILE A 285 27.92 11.20 -17.90
N PHE A 286 28.17 12.07 -16.91
CA PHE A 286 27.12 12.52 -15.99
C PHE A 286 26.00 13.30 -16.69
N PHE A 287 26.33 14.15 -17.66
CA PHE A 287 25.31 14.79 -18.50
C PHE A 287 24.56 13.77 -19.36
N LEU A 288 25.25 12.76 -19.88
CA LEU A 288 24.64 11.70 -20.68
C LEU A 288 23.66 10.85 -19.84
N MET A 289 24.04 10.49 -18.61
CA MET A 289 23.18 9.77 -17.66
C MET A 289 21.93 10.59 -17.32
N ASN A 290 22.09 11.90 -17.10
CA ASN A 290 20.93 12.79 -16.89
C ASN A 290 20.06 12.96 -18.13
N PHE A 291 20.65 13.00 -19.32
CA PHE A 291 19.92 13.11 -20.58
C PHE A 291 19.02 11.90 -20.84
N TYR A 292 19.55 10.69 -20.65
CA TYR A 292 18.76 9.47 -20.85
C TYR A 292 17.69 9.26 -19.78
N SER A 293 17.78 9.87 -18.60
CA SER A 293 16.72 9.80 -17.59
C SER A 293 15.57 10.79 -17.81
N VAL A 294 15.68 11.70 -18.78
CA VAL A 294 14.66 12.74 -19.03
C VAL A 294 13.28 12.17 -19.36
N PRO A 295 13.10 11.14 -20.21
CA PRO A 295 11.77 10.60 -20.51
C PRO A 295 11.00 10.09 -19.28
N ASN A 296 11.71 9.75 -18.19
CA ASN A 296 11.12 9.29 -16.94
C ASN A 296 10.69 10.44 -16.01
N LYS A 297 10.83 11.71 -16.44
CA LYS A 297 10.47 12.89 -15.65
C LYS A 297 9.24 13.56 -16.24
N ALA A 298 8.33 14.02 -15.37
CA ALA A 298 7.24 14.92 -15.77
C ALA A 298 7.80 16.32 -16.09
N LEU A 299 7.56 16.81 -17.30
CA LEU A 299 8.13 18.05 -17.81
C LEU A 299 7.08 19.15 -17.91
N ASP A 300 7.43 20.35 -17.44
CA ASP A 300 6.74 21.61 -17.78
C ASP A 300 7.59 22.41 -18.78
N HIS A 301 7.08 23.52 -19.33
CA HIS A 301 7.84 24.35 -20.28
C HIS A 301 9.13 24.92 -19.66
N LEU A 302 9.15 25.17 -18.34
CA LEU A 302 10.34 25.63 -17.64
C LEU A 302 11.44 24.55 -17.61
N SER A 303 11.08 23.35 -17.18
CA SER A 303 11.95 22.18 -17.15
C SER A 303 12.43 21.82 -18.55
N PHE A 304 11.59 22.00 -19.56
CA PHE A 304 11.96 21.79 -20.95
C PHE A 304 13.14 22.66 -21.38
N ILE A 305 13.14 23.95 -21.04
CA ILE A 305 14.27 24.84 -21.29
C ILE A 305 15.52 24.32 -20.57
N HIS A 306 15.40 23.90 -19.30
CA HIS A 306 16.53 23.41 -18.51
C HIS A 306 17.15 22.12 -19.05
N ILE A 307 16.38 21.25 -19.73
CA ILE A 307 16.92 20.01 -20.29
C ILE A 307 18.04 20.26 -21.31
N TRP A 308 18.03 21.41 -22.00
CA TRP A 308 19.07 21.80 -22.96
C TRP A 308 20.46 21.99 -22.35
N ILE A 309 20.56 22.09 -21.02
CA ILE A 309 21.82 22.02 -20.28
C ILE A 309 22.57 20.72 -20.63
N ASN A 310 21.84 19.61 -20.75
CA ASN A 310 22.42 18.30 -21.01
C ASN A 310 23.13 18.20 -22.38
N PRO A 311 22.49 18.44 -23.54
CA PRO A 311 23.17 18.38 -24.83
C PRO A 311 24.32 19.39 -24.92
N ILE A 312 24.17 20.62 -24.39
CA ILE A 312 25.26 21.61 -24.37
C ILE A 312 26.45 21.09 -23.56
N GLY A 313 26.20 20.52 -22.38
CA GLY A 313 27.21 19.88 -21.54
C GLY A 313 27.89 18.70 -22.24
N ILE A 314 27.11 17.81 -22.87
CA ILE A 314 27.63 16.65 -23.61
C ILE A 314 28.59 17.10 -24.72
N PHE A 315 28.14 17.97 -25.63
CA PHE A 315 28.97 18.42 -26.76
C PHE A 315 30.16 19.25 -26.31
N GLY A 316 29.97 20.12 -25.30
CA GLY A 316 31.04 20.96 -24.76
C GLY A 316 32.16 20.16 -24.10
N PHE A 317 31.83 19.28 -23.16
CA PHE A 317 32.83 18.46 -22.50
C PHE A 317 33.42 17.38 -23.42
N MET A 318 32.67 16.89 -24.42
CA MET A 318 33.22 16.04 -25.47
C MET A 318 34.29 16.78 -26.29
N ALA A 319 34.01 18.01 -26.73
CA ALA A 319 34.96 18.83 -27.48
C ALA A 319 36.23 19.12 -26.67
N PHE A 320 36.10 19.56 -25.42
CA PHE A 320 37.25 19.78 -24.52
C PHE A 320 38.04 18.49 -24.27
N GLY A 321 37.35 17.38 -24.02
CA GLY A 321 37.95 16.07 -23.84
C GLY A 321 38.81 15.66 -25.03
N ILE A 322 38.30 15.86 -26.25
CA ILE A 322 39.03 15.59 -27.51
C ILE A 322 40.21 16.54 -27.69
N VAL A 323 40.03 17.84 -27.46
CA VAL A 323 41.10 18.85 -27.58
C VAL A 323 42.26 18.51 -26.65
N PHE A 324 42.00 18.24 -25.37
CA PHE A 324 43.04 17.81 -24.43
C PHE A 324 43.69 16.50 -24.86
N ARG A 325 42.93 15.57 -25.46
CA ARG A 325 43.49 14.31 -25.96
C ARG A 325 44.43 14.51 -27.14
N VAL A 326 44.09 15.39 -28.07
CA VAL A 326 44.93 15.74 -29.23
C VAL A 326 46.17 16.50 -28.78
N LEU A 327 46.03 17.46 -27.86
CA LEU A 327 47.17 18.18 -27.29
C LEU A 327 48.12 17.23 -26.59
N ALA A 328 47.61 16.27 -25.79
CA ALA A 328 48.42 15.25 -25.12
C ALA A 328 49.21 14.32 -26.06
N GLN A 329 48.89 14.28 -27.36
CA GLN A 329 49.65 13.54 -28.37
C GLN A 329 50.69 14.41 -29.07
N LYS A 330 50.43 15.71 -29.21
CA LYS A 330 51.32 16.66 -29.90
C LYS A 330 52.40 17.22 -28.98
N THR A 331 52.13 17.37 -27.69
CA THR A 331 53.08 17.91 -26.73
C THR A 331 54.01 16.82 -26.19
N GLU A 332 55.31 17.08 -26.17
CA GLU A 332 56.30 16.21 -25.50
C GLU A 332 56.31 16.40 -23.97
N ARG A 333 55.56 17.39 -23.47
CA ARG A 333 55.52 17.81 -22.07
C ARG A 333 54.35 17.16 -21.33
N TYR A 334 54.56 16.91 -20.05
CA TYR A 334 53.62 16.19 -19.20
C TYR A 334 52.80 17.08 -18.26
N MET A 335 53.21 18.33 -18.03
CA MET A 335 52.52 19.28 -17.14
C MET A 335 52.09 20.55 -17.89
N PHE A 336 51.03 21.21 -17.40
CA PHE A 336 50.55 22.47 -17.95
C PHE A 336 51.53 23.63 -17.68
N GLU A 337 51.64 24.57 -18.62
CA GLU A 337 52.26 25.88 -18.36
C GLU A 337 51.25 26.86 -17.75
N ASN A 338 51.73 27.82 -16.95
CA ASN A 338 50.86 28.82 -16.32
C ASN A 338 50.01 29.62 -17.32
N GLU A 339 50.52 29.91 -18.52
CA GLU A 339 49.72 30.58 -19.56
C GLU A 339 48.63 29.68 -20.14
N GLU A 340 48.94 28.41 -20.39
CA GLU A 340 47.96 27.45 -20.89
C GLU A 340 46.87 27.18 -19.85
N LEU A 341 47.25 27.06 -18.57
CA LEU A 341 46.33 26.93 -17.46
C LEU A 341 45.35 28.10 -17.40
N LYS A 342 45.83 29.34 -17.61
CA LYS A 342 44.97 30.53 -17.70
C LYS A 342 44.02 30.47 -18.89
N ARG A 343 44.50 30.09 -20.09
CA ARG A 343 43.67 29.96 -21.30
C ARG A 343 42.59 28.88 -21.14
N PHE A 344 42.94 27.73 -20.60
CA PHE A 344 41.98 26.65 -20.32
C PHE A 344 41.01 27.03 -19.21
N GLY A 345 41.46 27.76 -18.18
CA GLY A 345 40.58 28.32 -17.15
C GLY A 345 39.53 29.25 -17.74
N ILE A 346 39.94 30.20 -18.58
CA ILE A 346 39.03 31.11 -19.28
C ILE A 346 38.07 30.33 -20.19
N ALA A 347 38.57 29.38 -20.98
CA ALA A 347 37.74 28.57 -21.87
C ALA A 347 36.73 27.71 -21.08
N SER A 348 37.10 27.19 -19.92
CA SER A 348 36.21 26.42 -19.05
C SER A 348 35.14 27.32 -18.43
N LEU A 349 35.47 28.54 -18.03
CA LEU A 349 34.49 29.54 -17.58
C LEU A 349 33.48 29.90 -18.67
N ILE A 350 33.95 30.07 -19.91
CA ILE A 350 33.07 30.29 -21.07
C ILE A 350 32.16 29.08 -21.30
N LEU A 351 32.69 27.86 -21.22
CA LEU A 351 31.89 26.64 -21.37
C LEU A 351 30.83 26.54 -20.26
N ILE A 352 31.20 26.79 -19.01
CA ILE A 352 30.26 26.81 -17.87
C ILE A 352 29.18 27.87 -18.13
N PHE A 353 29.56 29.07 -18.55
CA PHE A 353 28.59 30.11 -18.91
C PHE A 353 27.64 29.64 -20.03
N CYS A 354 28.16 29.00 -21.08
CA CYS A 354 27.34 28.43 -22.15
C CYS A 354 26.36 27.35 -21.65
N ILE A 355 26.81 26.48 -20.74
CA ILE A 355 25.97 25.44 -20.13
C ILE A 355 24.86 26.06 -19.27
N LEU A 356 25.12 27.21 -18.63
CA LEU A 356 24.14 27.93 -17.81
C LEU A 356 23.20 28.83 -18.62
N ILE A 357 23.42 29.03 -19.94
CA ILE A 357 22.53 29.84 -20.80
C ILE A 357 21.06 29.45 -20.64
N PRO A 358 20.66 28.16 -20.67
CA PRO A 358 19.27 27.78 -20.52
C PRO A 358 18.66 28.24 -19.19
N LEU A 359 19.43 28.27 -18.10
CA LEU A 359 18.96 28.81 -16.81
C LEU A 359 18.67 30.30 -16.92
N PHE A 360 19.56 31.08 -17.55
CA PHE A 360 19.33 32.53 -17.75
C PHE A 360 18.16 32.81 -18.69
N VAL A 361 18.03 32.04 -19.77
CA VAL A 361 16.92 32.14 -20.74
C VAL A 361 15.58 31.76 -20.09
N SER A 362 15.59 30.92 -19.07
CA SER A 362 14.37 30.50 -18.35
C SER A 362 13.81 31.54 -17.38
N ILE A 363 14.58 32.57 -17.01
CA ILE A 363 14.17 33.57 -15.99
C ILE A 363 12.87 34.30 -16.38
N PRO A 364 12.71 34.83 -17.61
CA PRO A 364 11.46 35.49 -18.01
C PRO A 364 10.25 34.55 -17.91
N THR A 365 10.39 33.30 -18.36
CA THR A 365 9.32 32.29 -18.27
C THR A 365 8.96 31.99 -16.82
N ALA A 366 9.94 31.78 -15.93
CA ALA A 366 9.69 31.55 -14.51
C ALA A 366 8.95 32.72 -13.83
N ILE A 367 9.33 33.96 -14.16
CA ILE A 367 8.64 35.16 -13.66
C ILE A 367 7.20 35.22 -14.20
N ASN A 368 7.01 34.88 -15.48
CA ASN A 368 5.71 34.92 -16.13
C ASN A 368 4.74 33.89 -15.53
N ILE A 369 5.20 32.65 -15.33
CA ILE A 369 4.42 31.57 -14.69
C ILE A 369 3.96 31.95 -13.28
N ASN A 370 4.79 32.65 -12.51
CA ASN A 370 4.43 33.00 -11.13
C ASN A 370 3.49 34.21 -11.03
N ASN A 371 3.48 35.10 -12.02
CA ASN A 371 2.76 36.37 -11.95
C ASN A 371 1.50 36.41 -12.82
N ASN A 372 1.44 35.61 -13.90
CA ASN A 372 0.35 35.62 -14.87
C ASN A 372 -0.35 34.27 -14.94
N TYR A 373 -1.64 34.25 -14.60
CA TYR A 373 -2.45 33.03 -14.57
C TYR A 373 -2.48 32.30 -15.93
N SER A 374 -2.67 33.02 -17.04
CA SER A 374 -2.71 32.41 -18.38
C SER A 374 -1.42 31.67 -18.74
N SER A 375 -0.27 32.20 -18.31
CA SER A 375 1.01 31.55 -18.52
C SER A 375 1.23 30.37 -17.57
N TRP A 376 0.73 30.44 -16.34
CA TRP A 376 0.70 29.26 -15.46
C TRP A 376 -0.15 28.13 -16.05
N LEU A 377 -1.30 28.47 -16.62
CA LEU A 377 -2.22 27.52 -17.23
C LEU A 377 -1.56 26.77 -18.41
N GLU A 378 -1.02 27.51 -19.38
CA GLU A 378 -0.34 26.91 -20.53
C GLU A 378 0.98 26.20 -20.13
N ASP A 379 1.86 26.91 -19.41
CA ASP A 379 3.24 26.45 -19.21
C ASP A 379 3.40 25.37 -18.13
N ARG A 380 2.48 25.29 -17.17
CA ARG A 380 2.56 24.36 -16.03
C ARG A 380 1.36 23.43 -15.94
N TRP A 381 0.14 23.94 -16.07
CA TRP A 381 -1.04 23.11 -15.95
C TRP A 381 -1.18 22.15 -17.13
N GLU A 382 -1.33 22.65 -18.35
CA GLU A 382 -1.53 21.83 -19.57
C GLU A 382 -0.30 20.97 -19.88
N ALA A 383 0.89 21.57 -19.85
CA ALA A 383 2.13 20.88 -20.20
C ALA A 383 2.49 19.73 -19.23
N LYS A 384 2.18 19.89 -17.93
CA LYS A 384 2.61 18.97 -16.88
C LYS A 384 1.46 18.44 -16.03
N ILE A 385 0.80 19.29 -15.25
CA ILE A 385 -0.11 18.86 -14.17
C ILE A 385 -1.28 18.05 -14.73
N ASN A 386 -1.91 18.50 -15.81
CA ASN A 386 -3.04 17.82 -16.45
C ASN A 386 -2.65 16.41 -16.91
N LYS A 387 -1.49 16.26 -17.56
CA LYS A 387 -0.95 14.95 -17.97
C LYS A 387 -0.58 14.07 -16.77
N GLN A 388 -0.02 14.67 -15.71
CA GLN A 388 0.25 13.95 -14.47
C GLN A 388 -1.04 13.43 -13.84
N ARG A 389 -2.12 14.22 -13.84
CA ARG A 389 -3.44 13.80 -13.36
C ARG A 389 -3.95 12.61 -14.16
N GLU A 390 -4.07 12.76 -15.47
CA GLU A 390 -4.52 11.70 -16.39
C GLU A 390 -3.75 10.38 -16.18
N TRP A 391 -2.42 10.43 -16.19
CA TRP A 391 -1.59 9.24 -16.01
C TRP A 391 -1.72 8.63 -14.62
N THR A 392 -1.86 9.46 -13.59
CA THR A 392 -1.99 8.98 -12.21
C THR A 392 -3.37 8.37 -11.97
N VAL A 393 -4.44 8.94 -12.52
CA VAL A 393 -5.80 8.39 -12.47
C VAL A 393 -5.84 7.01 -13.11
N HIS A 394 -5.30 6.86 -14.32
CA HIS A 394 -5.21 5.54 -14.95
C HIS A 394 -4.29 4.59 -14.18
N ALA A 395 -3.09 5.01 -13.77
CA ALA A 395 -2.18 4.11 -13.05
C ALA A 395 -2.76 3.65 -11.70
N ALA A 396 -3.31 4.56 -10.90
CA ALA A 396 -3.90 4.22 -9.61
C ALA A 396 -5.26 3.51 -9.73
N GLY A 397 -5.93 3.51 -10.90
CA GLY A 397 -7.24 2.89 -11.08
C GLY A 397 -8.35 3.70 -10.39
N LEU A 398 -8.39 5.01 -10.67
CA LEU A 398 -9.31 5.97 -10.03
C LEU A 398 -10.52 6.31 -10.91
N ASP A 399 -10.87 5.45 -11.83
CA ASP A 399 -12.02 5.54 -12.72
C ASP A 399 -13.31 4.96 -12.10
N MET A 400 -13.21 4.33 -10.93
CA MET A 400 -14.30 3.68 -10.19
C MET A 400 -15.20 4.62 -9.36
N PHE A 401 -14.96 5.94 -9.37
CA PHE A 401 -15.61 6.90 -8.47
C PHE A 401 -16.80 7.61 -9.11
N GLU A 402 -17.95 7.59 -8.43
CA GLU A 402 -19.13 8.41 -8.71
C GLU A 402 -19.28 9.50 -7.64
N GLU A 403 -19.45 10.76 -8.03
CA GLU A 403 -19.69 11.85 -7.08
C GLU A 403 -21.19 12.08 -6.84
N ARG A 404 -21.59 12.20 -5.57
CA ARG A 404 -22.97 12.52 -5.14
C ARG A 404 -22.96 13.58 -4.05
N GLU A 405 -24.05 14.33 -3.90
CA GLU A 405 -24.21 15.24 -2.76
C GLU A 405 -24.56 14.45 -1.49
N ILE A 406 -23.97 14.83 -0.35
CA ILE A 406 -24.22 14.15 0.93
C ILE A 406 -25.67 14.24 1.42
N GLN A 407 -26.47 15.17 0.90
CA GLN A 407 -27.91 15.29 1.19
C GLN A 407 -28.70 14.06 0.72
N ASN A 408 -28.21 13.33 -0.29
CA ASN A 408 -28.84 12.12 -0.77
C ASN A 408 -28.91 11.01 0.31
N LEU A 409 -28.07 11.07 1.36
CA LEU A 409 -28.10 10.13 2.49
C LEU A 409 -29.14 10.50 3.56
N THR A 410 -29.62 11.74 3.58
CA THR A 410 -30.58 12.21 4.61
C THR A 410 -32.04 12.18 4.13
N ASP A 411 -32.26 12.09 2.83
CA ASP A 411 -33.59 12.17 2.20
C ASP A 411 -34.30 10.81 2.05
N SER A 412 -33.66 9.71 2.47
CA SER A 412 -34.20 8.37 2.39
C SER A 412 -35.08 7.99 3.60
N GLU A 413 -36.02 7.06 3.38
CA GLU A 413 -36.87 6.51 4.44
C GLU A 413 -36.01 5.93 5.59
N PRO A 414 -36.35 6.16 6.86
CA PRO A 414 -35.57 5.66 7.99
C PRO A 414 -35.61 4.14 8.03
N SER A 415 -34.50 3.48 7.67
CA SER A 415 -34.32 2.05 7.94
C SER A 415 -34.06 1.81 9.44
N ASN A 416 -34.35 0.61 9.92
CA ASN A 416 -34.05 0.18 11.29
C ASN A 416 -32.53 -0.12 11.44
N LEU A 417 -31.70 0.90 11.22
CA LEU A 417 -30.24 0.81 11.25
C LEU A 417 -29.67 0.70 12.67
N VAL A 418 -30.48 0.90 13.72
CA VAL A 418 -30.03 0.84 15.12
C VAL A 418 -29.31 -0.47 15.43
N LYS A 419 -29.78 -1.60 14.91
CA LYS A 419 -29.17 -2.93 15.11
C LYS A 419 -27.90 -3.18 14.29
N ALA A 420 -27.65 -2.35 13.28
CA ALA A 420 -26.45 -2.40 12.45
C ALA A 420 -25.34 -1.47 13.00
N ILE A 421 -25.64 -0.61 13.99
CA ILE A 421 -24.62 0.25 14.60
C ILE A 421 -23.57 -0.62 15.30
N ARG A 422 -22.34 -0.61 14.77
CA ARG A 422 -21.19 -1.21 15.43
C ARG A 422 -20.91 -0.50 16.76
N GLN A 423 -20.88 -1.28 17.84
CA GLN A 423 -20.58 -0.79 19.20
C GLN A 423 -19.23 -1.28 19.74
N TYR A 424 -18.65 -2.31 19.12
CA TYR A 424 -17.37 -2.91 19.50
C TYR A 424 -16.39 -2.77 18.36
N ASP A 425 -15.23 -2.21 18.64
CA ASP A 425 -14.11 -2.10 17.70
C ASP A 425 -13.20 -3.33 17.73
N LYS A 426 -12.23 -3.39 16.80
CA LYS A 426 -11.26 -4.47 16.65
C LYS A 426 -10.61 -4.88 17.98
N ASP A 427 -10.02 -3.92 18.69
CA ASP A 427 -9.36 -4.16 19.98
C ASP A 427 -10.36 -4.62 21.07
N ALA A 428 -11.53 -3.99 21.17
CA ALA A 428 -12.54 -4.38 22.13
C ALA A 428 -13.03 -5.82 21.89
N ALA A 429 -13.21 -6.19 20.62
CA ALA A 429 -13.66 -7.52 20.20
C ALA A 429 -12.61 -8.60 20.49
N ILE A 430 -11.34 -8.37 20.14
CA ILE A 430 -10.26 -9.33 20.41
C ILE A 430 -10.08 -9.55 21.92
N TYR A 431 -10.11 -8.49 22.74
CA TYR A 431 -10.03 -8.62 24.20
C TYR A 431 -11.19 -9.43 24.77
N GLN A 432 -12.42 -9.22 24.27
CA GLN A 432 -13.58 -9.98 24.71
C GLN A 432 -13.49 -11.46 24.32
N MET A 433 -13.09 -11.77 23.09
CA MET A 433 -12.89 -13.16 22.63
C MET A 433 -11.75 -13.87 23.38
N ASN A 434 -10.68 -13.14 23.67
CA ASN A 434 -9.51 -13.65 24.37
C ASN A 434 -9.82 -14.11 25.81
N THR A 435 -10.95 -13.72 26.42
CA THR A 435 -11.38 -14.23 27.74
C THR A 435 -11.62 -15.74 27.78
N ILE A 436 -11.91 -16.36 26.63
CA ILE A 436 -12.19 -17.80 26.50
C ILE A 436 -11.24 -18.50 25.51
N GLY A 437 -10.54 -17.74 24.67
CA GLY A 437 -9.64 -18.27 23.64
C GLY A 437 -8.24 -18.65 24.12
N GLN A 438 -7.86 -18.30 25.35
CA GLN A 438 -6.49 -18.53 25.85
C GLN A 438 -6.25 -19.96 26.34
N SER A 439 -5.11 -20.51 25.91
CA SER A 439 -4.53 -21.78 26.35
C SER A 439 -3.01 -21.58 26.57
N PRO A 440 -2.28 -22.48 27.27
CA PRO A 440 -0.82 -22.33 27.43
C PRO A 440 -0.03 -22.25 26.12
N PHE A 441 -0.57 -22.75 25.02
CA PHE A 441 0.07 -22.84 23.71
C PHE A 441 -0.77 -22.24 22.57
N GLU A 442 -2.03 -21.84 22.82
CA GLU A 442 -2.89 -21.18 21.82
C GLU A 442 -3.15 -19.73 22.22
N THR A 443 -3.33 -18.91 21.21
CA THR A 443 -3.78 -17.53 21.30
C THR A 443 -4.72 -17.24 20.13
N LEU A 444 -5.14 -15.99 19.98
CA LEU A 444 -5.90 -15.56 18.82
C LEU A 444 -4.98 -14.84 17.83
N ALA A 445 -5.23 -15.11 16.55
CA ALA A 445 -4.80 -14.28 15.45
C ALA A 445 -5.59 -12.96 15.46
N ASP A 446 -5.39 -12.12 14.44
CA ASP A 446 -6.10 -10.86 14.36
C ASP A 446 -7.63 -11.05 14.26
N SER A 447 -8.39 -10.05 14.69
CA SER A 447 -9.85 -10.08 14.55
C SER A 447 -10.28 -9.31 13.32
N ASP A 448 -10.91 -10.00 12.38
CA ASP A 448 -11.40 -9.44 11.14
C ASP A 448 -12.91 -9.31 11.15
N ILE A 449 -13.40 -8.33 10.41
CA ILE A 449 -14.82 -8.18 10.17
C ILE A 449 -15.28 -9.08 9.02
N VAL A 450 -16.30 -9.90 9.28
CA VAL A 450 -16.91 -10.77 8.26
C VAL A 450 -18.40 -10.51 8.21
N TYR A 451 -18.93 -10.33 7.00
CA TYR A 451 -20.36 -10.20 6.75
C TYR A 451 -20.93 -11.54 6.29
N VAL A 452 -21.78 -12.14 7.12
CA VAL A 452 -22.30 -13.50 6.92
C VAL A 452 -23.80 -13.52 7.18
N ARG A 453 -24.57 -13.97 6.18
CA ARG A 453 -26.04 -14.15 6.29
C ARG A 453 -26.76 -12.91 6.84
N GLY A 454 -26.42 -11.75 6.29
CA GLY A 454 -27.07 -10.48 6.63
C GLY A 454 -26.69 -9.89 7.99
N ASN A 455 -25.57 -10.33 8.60
CA ASN A 455 -25.10 -9.80 9.87
C ASN A 455 -23.57 -9.64 9.86
N GLU A 456 -23.10 -8.67 10.63
CA GLU A 456 -21.69 -8.35 10.81
C GLU A 456 -21.11 -9.02 12.07
N TYR A 457 -19.94 -9.66 11.94
CA TYR A 457 -19.25 -10.35 13.03
C TYR A 457 -17.76 -10.01 13.08
N TRP A 458 -17.24 -9.79 14.28
CA TRP A 458 -15.80 -9.88 14.53
C TRP A 458 -15.43 -11.35 14.65
N VAL A 459 -14.47 -11.80 13.85
CA VAL A 459 -14.01 -13.19 13.77
C VAL A 459 -12.52 -13.22 14.03
N ALA A 460 -12.08 -13.99 15.02
CA ALA A 460 -10.67 -14.19 15.33
C ALA A 460 -10.31 -15.69 15.26
N PRO A 461 -9.49 -16.13 14.30
CA PRO A 461 -8.98 -17.49 14.28
C PRO A 461 -8.06 -17.74 15.47
N LYS A 462 -8.01 -18.99 15.95
CA LYS A 462 -6.96 -19.37 16.89
C LYS A 462 -5.63 -19.49 16.16
N THR A 463 -4.55 -19.38 16.91
CA THR A 463 -3.17 -19.56 16.43
C THR A 463 -2.23 -20.04 17.55
N LEU A 464 -1.01 -20.43 17.22
CA LEU A 464 -0.04 -21.02 18.16
C LEU A 464 0.89 -19.97 18.77
N LYS A 465 1.15 -20.08 20.08
CA LYS A 465 2.19 -19.28 20.77
C LYS A 465 3.58 -19.87 20.54
N VAL A 466 4.26 -19.46 19.47
CA VAL A 466 5.56 -20.01 19.04
C VAL A 466 6.66 -19.90 20.10
N GLN A 467 6.64 -18.84 20.92
CA GLN A 467 7.58 -18.65 22.04
C GLN A 467 7.60 -19.85 23.02
N HIS A 468 6.48 -20.57 23.14
CA HIS A 468 6.40 -21.75 23.99
C HIS A 468 7.23 -22.93 23.46
N PHE A 469 7.53 -22.94 22.16
CA PHE A 469 8.19 -24.03 21.45
C PHE A 469 9.63 -23.68 21.02
N GLU A 470 10.06 -22.44 21.23
CA GLU A 470 11.34 -21.96 20.76
C GLU A 470 12.51 -22.80 21.29
N GLY A 471 13.34 -23.30 20.37
CA GLY A 471 14.51 -24.11 20.69
C GLY A 471 14.25 -25.61 20.85
N ASP A 472 13.01 -26.10 20.68
CA ASP A 472 12.70 -27.54 20.58
C ASP A 472 12.26 -27.92 19.15
N PRO A 473 13.20 -28.39 18.30
CA PRO A 473 12.89 -28.69 16.91
C PRO A 473 11.84 -29.78 16.72
N ILE A 474 11.67 -30.68 17.70
CA ILE A 474 10.67 -31.75 17.61
C ILE A 474 9.28 -31.16 17.77
N LYS A 475 9.07 -30.25 18.74
CA LYS A 475 7.77 -29.61 18.95
C LYS A 475 7.38 -28.70 17.78
N SER A 476 8.33 -27.93 17.26
CA SER A 476 8.08 -27.00 16.15
C SER A 476 7.85 -27.68 14.79
N ASN A 477 8.54 -28.79 14.51
CA ASN A 477 8.59 -29.36 13.15
C ASN A 477 7.94 -30.75 13.02
N THR A 478 7.09 -31.15 13.98
CA THR A 478 6.37 -32.45 13.93
C THR A 478 4.86 -32.30 14.21
N ASN A 479 4.08 -33.31 13.83
CA ASN A 479 2.61 -33.33 13.73
C ASN A 479 1.78 -33.10 15.02
N MET A 480 2.32 -32.56 16.11
CA MET A 480 1.55 -32.40 17.35
C MET A 480 1.03 -30.97 17.54
N PHE A 481 1.89 -29.98 17.32
CA PHE A 481 1.51 -28.56 17.30
C PHE A 481 1.43 -28.08 15.85
N ASP A 482 0.79 -28.91 15.02
CA ASP A 482 0.63 -28.70 13.58
C ASP A 482 -0.71 -28.03 13.22
N HIS A 483 -1.60 -27.86 14.21
CA HIS A 483 -2.88 -27.18 14.05
C HIS A 483 -3.34 -26.52 15.34
N VAL A 484 -4.40 -25.74 15.21
CA VAL A 484 -5.26 -25.26 16.30
C VAL A 484 -6.72 -25.59 15.97
N GLU A 485 -7.56 -25.68 16.99
CA GLU A 485 -8.97 -26.03 16.83
C GLU A 485 -9.86 -24.77 16.88
N GLY A 486 -10.30 -24.33 15.71
CA GLY A 486 -11.39 -23.38 15.53
C GLY A 486 -11.03 -21.90 15.56
N PHE A 487 -12.09 -21.09 15.60
CA PHE A 487 -12.06 -19.64 15.69
C PHE A 487 -13.17 -19.15 16.63
N LEU A 488 -13.06 -17.91 17.08
CA LEU A 488 -14.07 -17.24 17.89
C LEU A 488 -14.79 -16.17 17.07
N ALA A 489 -16.05 -15.95 17.39
CA ALA A 489 -16.87 -14.94 16.74
C ALA A 489 -17.72 -14.16 17.74
N LEU A 490 -17.85 -12.86 17.50
CA LEU A 490 -18.55 -11.90 18.34
C LEU A 490 -19.46 -11.00 17.49
N TYR A 491 -20.69 -10.79 17.96
CA TYR A 491 -21.63 -9.85 17.35
C TYR A 491 -21.16 -8.40 17.55
N THR A 492 -21.03 -7.63 16.47
CA THR A 492 -20.50 -6.26 16.55
C THR A 492 -21.47 -5.26 17.18
N TYR A 493 -22.76 -5.55 17.12
CA TYR A 493 -23.81 -4.75 17.75
C TYR A 493 -23.79 -4.85 19.28
N ASN A 494 -23.73 -6.04 19.87
CA ASN A 494 -23.94 -6.22 21.32
C ASN A 494 -22.79 -6.88 22.08
N GLY A 495 -21.70 -7.26 21.41
CA GLY A 495 -20.53 -7.87 22.04
C GLY A 495 -20.74 -9.30 22.52
N SER A 496 -21.85 -9.96 22.16
CA SER A 496 -22.12 -11.34 22.58
C SER A 496 -21.30 -12.34 21.76
N LEU A 497 -20.73 -13.32 22.45
CA LEU A 497 -19.93 -14.40 21.86
C LEU A 497 -20.82 -15.54 21.37
N ILE A 498 -20.50 -16.09 20.20
CA ILE A 498 -21.18 -17.28 19.68
C ILE A 498 -20.47 -18.53 20.23
N LEU A 499 -21.08 -19.16 21.24
CA LEU A 499 -20.48 -20.32 21.93
C LEU A 499 -21.21 -21.65 21.66
N ASN A 500 -22.47 -21.58 21.23
CA ASN A 500 -23.27 -22.77 20.98
C ASN A 500 -22.91 -23.37 19.63
N SER A 501 -22.48 -24.64 19.60
CA SER A 501 -22.08 -25.33 18.37
C SER A 501 -23.17 -25.37 17.31
N SER A 502 -24.46 -25.44 17.67
CA SER A 502 -25.54 -25.42 16.67
C SER A 502 -25.64 -24.06 15.99
N ASP A 503 -25.53 -22.99 16.76
CA ASP A 503 -25.69 -21.63 16.28
C ASP A 503 -24.46 -21.24 15.46
N PHE A 504 -23.28 -21.67 15.89
CA PHE A 504 -22.03 -21.50 15.15
C PHE A 504 -22.07 -22.16 13.77
N VAL A 505 -22.51 -23.42 13.68
CA VAL A 505 -22.69 -24.13 12.40
C VAL A 505 -23.80 -23.49 11.56
N ASN A 506 -24.88 -23.01 12.19
CA ASN A 506 -25.94 -22.31 11.48
C ASN A 506 -25.48 -20.94 10.96
N THR A 507 -24.46 -20.30 11.53
CA THR A 507 -23.93 -19.04 11.03
C THR A 507 -22.86 -19.28 9.96
N PHE A 508 -21.84 -20.05 10.28
CA PHE A 508 -20.62 -20.19 9.47
C PHE A 508 -20.54 -21.49 8.65
N GLY A 509 -21.46 -22.43 8.82
CA GLY A 509 -21.44 -23.73 8.13
C GLY A 509 -20.37 -24.72 8.63
N VAL A 510 -19.46 -24.27 9.50
CA VAL A 510 -18.37 -25.08 10.08
C VAL A 510 -18.51 -25.24 11.60
N ASN A 511 -17.86 -26.26 12.16
CA ASN A 511 -17.87 -26.48 13.62
C ASN A 511 -16.94 -25.47 14.32
N ILE A 512 -17.26 -25.08 15.56
CA ILE A 512 -16.40 -24.25 16.41
C ILE A 512 -15.01 -24.87 16.68
N SER A 513 -14.85 -26.18 16.45
CA SER A 513 -13.58 -26.91 16.55
C SER A 513 -12.97 -27.26 15.19
N HIS A 514 -13.36 -26.57 14.11
CA HIS A 514 -12.82 -26.81 12.77
C HIS A 514 -11.27 -26.69 12.79
N PRO A 515 -10.53 -27.67 12.25
CA PRO A 515 -9.08 -27.68 12.36
C PRO A 515 -8.44 -26.63 11.45
N ILE A 516 -7.47 -25.89 11.99
CA ILE A 516 -6.67 -24.90 11.25
C ILE A 516 -5.22 -25.35 11.25
N PHE A 517 -4.76 -25.93 10.13
CA PHE A 517 -3.37 -26.34 9.89
C PHE A 517 -2.55 -25.24 9.19
N PHE A 518 -3.25 -24.33 8.51
CA PHE A 518 -2.72 -23.20 7.76
C PHE A 518 -3.41 -21.94 8.26
N GLY A 519 -2.62 -20.99 8.75
CA GLY A 519 -3.14 -19.78 9.37
C GLY A 519 -2.12 -18.65 9.39
N GLU A 520 -2.34 -17.70 10.28
CA GLU A 520 -1.54 -16.49 10.41
C GLU A 520 -0.97 -16.29 11.81
N TYR A 521 -0.24 -15.19 11.99
CA TYR A 521 0.42 -14.82 13.23
C TYR A 521 -0.57 -14.32 14.31
N SER A 522 -0.10 -14.22 15.54
CA SER A 522 -0.91 -13.71 16.66
C SER A 522 -1.21 -12.21 16.54
N SER A 523 -2.37 -11.78 17.02
CA SER A 523 -2.73 -10.36 16.99
C SER A 523 -1.71 -9.52 17.79
N SER A 524 -1.22 -8.44 17.19
CA SER A 524 -0.24 -7.53 17.81
C SER A 524 -0.77 -6.85 19.09
N SER A 525 -2.09 -6.66 19.19
CA SER A 525 -2.75 -6.11 20.39
C SER A 525 -2.65 -7.03 21.61
N LEU A 526 -2.58 -8.34 21.39
CA LEU A 526 -2.37 -9.33 22.44
C LEU A 526 -0.88 -9.46 22.82
N GLU A 527 0.03 -9.25 21.88
CA GLU A 527 1.48 -9.40 22.06
C GLU A 527 2.10 -8.32 22.97
N GLN A 528 1.58 -7.09 22.97
CA GLN A 528 2.05 -6.02 23.88
C GLN A 528 1.90 -6.39 25.37
N ASN A 529 1.01 -7.32 25.71
CA ASN A 529 0.74 -7.72 27.10
C ASN A 529 1.55 -8.95 27.57
N ASP A 530 2.09 -9.77 26.65
CA ASP A 530 2.89 -10.96 26.98
C ASP A 530 4.38 -10.63 27.24
N TYR A 531 4.80 -9.37 27.10
CA TYR A 531 6.18 -8.91 27.34
C TYR A 531 6.53 -8.85 28.84
N PHE A 532 6.77 -10.01 29.44
CA PHE A 532 7.46 -10.11 30.71
C PHE A 532 8.88 -9.53 30.57
N SER A 533 9.07 -8.38 31.24
CA SER A 533 10.30 -7.60 31.43
C SER A 533 11.63 -8.33 31.15
N ILE A 534 12.23 -8.09 29.98
CA ILE A 534 13.68 -8.11 29.82
C ILE A 534 14.15 -6.66 29.89
N THR A 535 14.57 -6.24 31.09
CA THR A 535 15.26 -4.97 31.30
C THR A 535 16.59 -4.98 30.54
N GLY A 536 16.70 -4.14 29.51
CA GLY A 536 17.93 -3.83 28.82
C GLY A 536 17.73 -2.59 27.97
N ASP A 537 18.19 -1.45 28.48
CA ASP A 537 18.21 -0.17 27.77
C ASP A 537 19.08 -0.29 26.51
N ASP A 538 18.47 -0.28 25.32
CA ASP A 538 19.08 0.18 24.05
C ASP A 538 17.96 0.28 23.00
N TYR A 539 17.45 1.50 22.80
CA TYR A 539 16.50 1.82 21.73
C TYR A 539 17.27 2.11 20.42
N GLU A 540 17.29 1.14 19.52
CA GLU A 540 17.63 1.34 18.11
C GLU A 540 16.40 0.91 17.27
N TYR A 541 15.70 1.89 16.69
CA TYR A 541 14.52 1.68 15.85
C TYR A 541 14.97 1.25 14.46
N ASP A 542 14.92 -0.06 14.18
CA ASP A 542 15.24 -0.63 12.87
C ASP A 542 13.95 -1.05 12.17
N PHE A 543 13.57 -0.34 11.11
CA PHE A 543 12.30 -0.44 10.37
C PHE A 543 12.15 -1.75 9.55
N PHE A 544 13.06 -2.72 9.74
CA PHE A 544 13.10 -3.96 8.95
C PHE A 544 13.35 -5.24 9.76
N SER A 545 13.34 -5.23 11.10
CA SER A 545 13.63 -6.43 11.91
C SER A 545 12.48 -7.04 12.73
N ASP A 546 11.33 -6.39 12.89
CA ASP A 546 10.33 -6.85 13.88
C ASP A 546 9.24 -7.81 13.38
N ILE A 547 9.20 -8.19 12.09
CA ILE A 547 8.21 -9.17 11.60
C ILE A 547 8.72 -10.63 11.67
N SER A 548 10.03 -10.85 11.88
CA SER A 548 10.64 -12.18 11.68
C SER A 548 10.77 -13.08 12.92
N SER A 549 10.22 -12.67 14.07
CA SER A 549 10.48 -13.37 15.34
C SER A 549 9.31 -14.20 15.89
N TYR A 550 8.09 -14.09 15.35
CA TYR A 550 6.90 -14.65 16.01
C TYR A 550 5.83 -15.21 15.05
N GLY A 551 6.21 -15.74 13.89
CA GLY A 551 5.23 -16.30 12.94
C GLY A 551 4.72 -17.68 13.36
N ALA A 552 3.53 -17.73 13.96
CA ALA A 552 2.78 -18.98 14.02
C ALA A 552 2.62 -19.56 12.62
N PHE A 553 2.72 -20.89 12.49
CA PHE A 553 2.66 -21.60 11.21
C PHE A 553 3.83 -21.31 10.22
N ASP A 554 4.92 -20.65 10.61
CA ASP A 554 6.07 -20.50 9.70
C ASP A 554 6.90 -21.79 9.56
N ASP A 555 6.91 -22.64 10.59
CA ASP A 555 7.74 -23.84 10.64
C ASP A 555 7.24 -24.94 9.68
N ASP A 556 8.17 -25.49 8.90
CA ASP A 556 7.95 -26.65 8.03
C ASP A 556 7.83 -27.93 8.87
N ILE A 557 6.83 -28.76 8.58
CA ILE A 557 6.54 -29.97 9.35
C ILE A 557 6.92 -31.23 8.59
N LEU A 558 7.62 -32.13 9.26
CA LEU A 558 7.87 -33.49 8.79
C LEU A 558 6.70 -34.41 9.17
N LEU A 559 6.01 -34.95 8.17
CA LEU A 559 4.88 -35.86 8.36
C LEU A 559 5.33 -37.28 8.78
N ASN A 560 4.43 -38.01 9.42
CA ASN A 560 4.59 -39.43 9.78
C ASN A 560 5.79 -39.72 10.72
N THR A 561 6.10 -38.79 11.63
CA THR A 561 7.17 -39.00 12.63
C THR A 561 6.83 -40.07 13.67
N GLY A 562 5.53 -40.30 13.93
CA GLY A 562 5.04 -41.19 14.98
C GLY A 562 5.32 -40.65 16.39
N TRP A 563 5.67 -39.36 16.51
CA TRP A 563 5.84 -38.70 17.79
C TRP A 563 4.47 -38.41 18.41
N GLN A 564 4.31 -38.75 19.69
CA GLN A 564 3.13 -38.50 20.51
C GLN A 564 3.61 -38.07 21.89
N ASP A 565 3.03 -37.01 22.44
CA ASP A 565 3.18 -36.64 23.85
C ASP A 565 2.02 -37.25 24.65
N ASP A 566 2.29 -37.65 25.88
CA ASP A 566 1.31 -38.30 26.76
C ASP A 566 0.33 -37.27 27.39
N GLU A 567 0.59 -35.97 27.24
CA GLU A 567 -0.07 -34.87 27.97
C GLU A 567 -1.20 -34.15 27.20
N THR A 568 -1.32 -34.31 25.87
CA THR A 568 -2.30 -33.57 25.06
C THR A 568 -3.17 -34.47 24.19
N ASN A 569 -4.49 -34.48 24.44
CA ASN A 569 -5.49 -35.10 23.57
C ASN A 569 -5.95 -34.07 22.52
N TYR A 570 -5.26 -33.96 21.39
CA TYR A 570 -5.80 -33.27 20.21
C TYR A 570 -6.65 -34.23 19.38
N ALA A 571 -7.77 -33.73 18.81
CA ALA A 571 -8.69 -34.56 18.06
C ALA A 571 -8.29 -34.75 16.59
N HIS A 572 -7.43 -33.88 16.07
CA HIS A 572 -7.07 -33.82 14.65
C HIS A 572 -5.59 -34.13 14.41
N THR A 573 -5.31 -34.68 13.24
CA THR A 573 -3.97 -34.86 12.68
C THR A 573 -4.04 -34.56 11.21
N TYR A 574 -2.96 -34.06 10.61
CA TYR A 574 -2.98 -33.76 9.18
C TYR A 574 -3.18 -35.02 8.32
N GLU A 575 -4.36 -35.16 7.71
CA GLU A 575 -4.72 -36.27 6.81
C GLU A 575 -4.62 -35.92 5.32
N GLY A 576 -4.28 -34.66 5.01
CA GLY A 576 -4.16 -34.16 3.65
C GLY A 576 -2.98 -34.75 2.86
N THR A 577 -2.99 -34.49 1.56
CA THR A 577 -1.83 -34.81 0.71
C THR A 577 -0.62 -33.97 1.13
N PRO A 578 0.58 -34.57 1.28
CA PRO A 578 1.80 -33.81 1.54
C PRO A 578 2.02 -32.72 0.49
N ASP A 579 2.62 -31.59 0.89
CA ASP A 579 3.01 -30.53 -0.04
C ASP A 579 4.15 -30.99 -0.97
N GLY A 580 5.03 -31.85 -0.45
CA GLY A 580 6.07 -32.47 -1.25
C GLY A 580 6.79 -33.60 -0.54
N SER A 581 7.51 -34.38 -1.33
CA SER A 581 8.38 -35.44 -0.86
C SER A 581 9.82 -35.19 -1.29
N LEU A 582 10.78 -35.51 -0.41
CA LEU A 582 12.21 -35.48 -0.72
C LEU A 582 12.82 -36.85 -0.54
N THR A 583 13.91 -37.11 -1.26
CA THR A 583 14.68 -38.36 -1.13
C THR A 583 16.19 -38.15 -1.01
N GLY A 584 16.89 -39.13 -0.43
CA GLY A 584 18.36 -39.18 -0.45
C GLY A 584 19.04 -38.04 0.33
N LEU A 585 20.00 -37.34 -0.30
CA LEU A 585 20.74 -36.25 0.35
C LEU A 585 19.89 -35.00 0.58
N GLU A 586 18.89 -34.77 -0.27
CA GLU A 586 17.95 -33.64 -0.14
C GLU A 586 17.14 -33.78 1.13
N ALA A 587 16.50 -34.94 1.30
CA ALA A 587 15.78 -35.28 2.52
C ALA A 587 16.68 -35.21 3.76
N PHE A 588 17.88 -35.81 3.69
CA PHE A 588 18.81 -35.84 4.82
C PHE A 588 19.18 -34.42 5.31
N TRP A 589 19.61 -33.54 4.41
CA TRP A 589 20.05 -32.20 4.79
C TRP A 589 18.89 -31.28 5.15
N TYR A 590 17.76 -31.38 4.44
CA TYR A 590 16.58 -30.60 4.78
C TYR A 590 16.06 -30.96 6.17
N THR A 591 15.83 -32.25 6.47
CA THR A 591 15.43 -32.70 7.82
C THR A 591 16.47 -32.32 8.89
N THR A 592 17.77 -32.36 8.56
CA THR A 592 18.82 -31.95 9.51
C THR A 592 18.78 -30.45 9.79
N ASN A 593 18.49 -29.62 8.79
CA ASN A 593 18.37 -28.17 8.93
C ASN A 593 17.15 -27.77 9.77
N LEU A 594 16.09 -28.58 9.77
CA LEU A 594 14.95 -28.45 10.71
C LEU A 594 15.30 -28.90 12.14
N GLY A 595 16.56 -29.23 12.45
CA GLY A 595 16.97 -29.74 13.78
C GLY A 595 16.56 -31.20 14.07
N LEU A 596 15.93 -31.89 13.12
CA LEU A 596 15.39 -33.25 13.28
C LEU A 596 16.41 -34.36 12.93
N PHE A 597 17.64 -34.26 13.47
CA PHE A 597 18.75 -35.16 13.10
C PHE A 597 18.46 -36.66 13.31
N SER A 598 17.72 -37.02 14.36
CA SER A 598 17.32 -38.40 14.64
C SER A 598 16.40 -38.97 13.54
N TYR A 599 15.49 -38.14 13.01
CA TYR A 599 14.58 -38.50 11.94
C TYR A 599 15.30 -38.54 10.58
N ALA A 600 16.29 -37.67 10.36
CA ALA A 600 17.12 -37.65 9.16
C ALA A 600 17.89 -38.96 8.95
N ILE A 601 18.28 -39.65 10.02
CA ILE A 601 19.07 -40.91 9.99
C ILE A 601 18.18 -42.17 9.95
N ASN A 602 16.87 -42.05 10.22
CA ASN A 602 15.96 -43.20 10.23
C ASN A 602 15.82 -43.86 8.83
N ARG A 603 15.41 -45.14 8.79
CA ARG A 603 15.51 -46.07 7.63
C ARG A 603 14.77 -45.68 6.34
N SER A 604 13.83 -44.74 6.38
CA SER A 604 13.17 -44.27 5.16
C SER A 604 13.99 -43.17 4.50
N PHE A 605 14.42 -43.41 3.25
CA PHE A 605 15.07 -42.39 2.43
C PHE A 605 14.10 -41.37 1.87
N GLU A 606 12.80 -41.64 1.93
CA GLU A 606 11.72 -40.76 1.49
C GLU A 606 11.05 -40.10 2.71
N LYS A 607 10.84 -38.79 2.62
CA LYS A 607 10.30 -37.94 3.68
C LYS A 607 9.25 -37.01 3.09
N ASN A 608 8.11 -36.88 3.78
CA ASN A 608 6.97 -36.06 3.35
C ASN A 608 6.87 -34.83 4.24
N TYR A 609 6.61 -33.68 3.62
CA TYR A 609 6.60 -32.39 4.31
C TYR A 609 5.33 -31.61 4.04
N VAL A 610 5.00 -30.75 4.99
CA VAL A 610 4.12 -29.59 4.83
C VAL A 610 4.99 -28.36 5.03
N ILE A 611 4.96 -27.42 4.09
CA ILE A 611 5.84 -26.24 4.08
C ILE A 611 5.02 -24.96 3.98
N ASN A 612 5.58 -23.79 4.28
CA ASN A 612 4.86 -22.50 4.18
C ASN A 612 3.46 -22.60 4.83
N ARG A 613 3.34 -22.96 6.11
CA ARG A 613 2.00 -23.09 6.71
C ARG A 613 1.34 -21.74 6.95
N ASN A 614 2.14 -20.68 7.08
CA ASN A 614 1.69 -19.31 7.03
C ASN A 614 1.09 -19.00 5.65
N ILE A 615 -0.18 -18.61 5.66
CA ILE A 615 -0.97 -18.36 4.44
C ILE A 615 -0.36 -17.27 3.55
N ARG A 616 0.24 -16.24 4.14
CA ARG A 616 0.83 -15.11 3.40
C ARG A 616 2.07 -15.57 2.67
N THR A 617 3.02 -16.17 3.40
CA THR A 617 4.25 -16.73 2.81
C THR A 617 3.94 -17.80 1.76
N ARG A 618 2.88 -18.59 1.97
CA ARG A 618 2.42 -19.61 1.02
C ARG A 618 2.01 -19.01 -0.32
N VAL A 619 1.28 -17.90 -0.34
CA VAL A 619 0.86 -17.24 -1.59
C VAL A 619 2.01 -16.41 -2.17
N GLU A 620 2.69 -15.59 -1.38
CA GLU A 620 3.78 -14.71 -1.83
C GLU A 620 4.87 -15.47 -2.61
N ASN A 621 5.21 -16.68 -2.16
CA ASN A 621 6.23 -17.50 -2.81
C ASN A 621 5.90 -17.91 -4.25
N ILE A 622 4.62 -17.93 -4.65
CA ILE A 622 4.21 -18.21 -6.04
C ILE A 622 3.81 -16.95 -6.80
N LEU A 623 4.00 -15.75 -6.24
CA LEU A 623 3.72 -14.52 -6.95
C LEU A 623 4.84 -14.09 -7.90
N LEU A 624 4.46 -13.65 -9.09
CA LEU A 624 5.34 -13.02 -10.07
C LEU A 624 5.77 -11.62 -9.57
N PRO A 625 6.98 -11.15 -9.92
CA PRO A 625 7.46 -9.83 -9.49
C PRO A 625 6.52 -8.70 -9.88
N GLY A 626 6.29 -7.76 -8.95
CA GLY A 626 5.35 -6.65 -9.15
C GLY A 626 3.92 -6.97 -8.71
N LEU A 627 3.68 -8.17 -8.17
CA LEU A 627 2.51 -8.49 -7.35
C LEU A 627 2.88 -8.41 -5.87
N TRP A 628 1.87 -8.12 -5.05
CA TRP A 628 1.93 -8.14 -3.60
C TRP A 628 0.59 -8.62 -3.05
N VAL A 629 0.58 -9.04 -1.78
CA VAL A 629 -0.63 -9.47 -1.08
C VAL A 629 -0.99 -8.50 0.02
N ASP A 630 -2.28 -8.30 0.23
CA ASP A 630 -2.78 -7.45 1.32
C ASP A 630 -2.35 -7.99 2.70
N GLU A 631 -2.21 -7.08 3.66
CA GLU A 631 -1.73 -7.44 5.00
C GLU A 631 -2.85 -7.97 5.92
N ASP A 632 -4.12 -7.86 5.52
CA ASP A 632 -5.27 -8.28 6.32
C ASP A 632 -6.02 -9.46 5.65
N PRO A 633 -5.48 -10.69 5.70
CA PRO A 633 -6.23 -11.86 5.26
C PRO A 633 -7.41 -12.11 6.21
N TYR A 634 -8.52 -12.60 5.68
CA TYR A 634 -9.73 -12.83 6.47
C TYR A 634 -10.38 -14.15 6.16
N LEU A 635 -11.14 -14.67 7.13
CA LEU A 635 -11.88 -15.92 6.94
C LEU A 635 -13.12 -15.74 6.07
N VAL A 636 -13.31 -16.66 5.14
CA VAL A 636 -14.53 -16.82 4.34
C VAL A 636 -15.04 -18.25 4.41
N PHE A 637 -16.36 -18.40 4.33
CA PHE A 637 -17.06 -19.62 4.69
C PHE A 637 -17.91 -20.15 3.53
N ASP A 638 -17.63 -21.38 3.11
CA ASP A 638 -18.50 -22.14 2.23
C ASP A 638 -19.53 -22.89 3.08
N TYR A 639 -20.71 -22.28 3.21
CA TYR A 639 -21.77 -22.77 4.08
C TYR A 639 -22.35 -24.11 3.65
N GLU A 640 -22.32 -24.42 2.35
CA GLU A 640 -22.96 -25.59 1.79
C GLU A 640 -22.08 -26.83 1.93
N ASN A 641 -20.77 -26.66 1.73
CA ASN A 641 -19.80 -27.74 1.80
C ASN A 641 -19.11 -27.85 3.17
N GLY A 642 -19.35 -26.90 4.07
CA GLY A 642 -18.77 -26.89 5.41
C GLY A 642 -17.26 -26.70 5.39
N LYS A 643 -16.78 -25.78 4.54
CA LYS A 643 -15.36 -25.46 4.41
C LYS A 643 -15.07 -24.03 4.85
N MET A 644 -13.83 -23.81 5.30
CA MET A 644 -13.33 -22.51 5.73
C MET A 644 -12.03 -22.21 5.02
N TYR A 645 -11.96 -21.01 4.44
CA TYR A 645 -10.79 -20.53 3.73
C TYR A 645 -10.30 -19.22 4.32
N TYR A 646 -9.00 -18.97 4.23
CA TYR A 646 -8.49 -17.61 4.25
C TYR A 646 -8.59 -17.02 2.84
N ALA A 647 -9.16 -15.82 2.74
CA ALA A 647 -9.13 -15.00 1.54
C ALA A 647 -7.96 -14.01 1.65
N LEU A 648 -7.00 -14.14 0.74
CA LEU A 648 -5.85 -13.25 0.65
C LEU A 648 -5.88 -12.50 -0.68
N SER A 649 -6.02 -11.19 -0.61
CA SER A 649 -6.09 -10.31 -1.78
C SER A 649 -4.75 -10.19 -2.50
N ILE A 650 -4.77 -10.29 -3.84
CA ILE A 650 -3.59 -10.14 -4.71
C ILE A 650 -3.70 -8.85 -5.52
N CYS A 651 -2.70 -8.01 -5.40
CA CYS A 651 -2.66 -6.67 -5.96
C CYS A 651 -1.40 -6.43 -6.81
N THR A 652 -1.45 -5.46 -7.74
CA THR A 652 -0.27 -5.04 -8.52
C THR A 652 0.44 -3.85 -7.89
N ASN A 653 1.76 -3.75 -8.14
CA ASN A 653 2.58 -2.58 -7.88
C ASN A 653 3.65 -2.44 -8.98
N LEU A 654 3.24 -1.88 -10.12
CA LEU A 654 4.13 -1.70 -11.28
C LEU A 654 4.44 -0.23 -11.56
N ASN A 655 5.70 0.17 -11.36
CA ASN A 655 6.13 1.54 -11.62
C ASN A 655 6.02 1.95 -13.11
N LEU A 656 5.04 2.80 -13.46
CA LEU A 656 4.87 3.38 -14.80
C LEU A 656 5.92 4.47 -15.12
N LYS A 657 6.35 5.25 -14.12
CA LYS A 657 7.29 6.40 -14.23
C LYS A 657 6.74 7.54 -15.14
N SER A 658 7.60 8.52 -15.46
CA SER A 658 7.28 9.70 -16.29
C SER A 658 6.28 10.67 -15.67
N TYR A 659 5.05 10.77 -16.19
CA TYR A 659 4.02 11.67 -15.69
C TYR A 659 3.21 11.06 -14.54
N SER A 660 3.18 9.73 -14.43
CA SER A 660 2.48 9.08 -13.31
C SER A 660 3.24 9.30 -12.00
N THR A 661 2.50 9.69 -10.96
CA THR A 661 3.00 9.71 -9.58
C THR A 661 2.63 8.44 -8.81
N SER A 662 1.75 7.61 -9.37
CA SER A 662 1.37 6.30 -8.84
C SER A 662 2.00 5.14 -9.62
N PRO A 663 2.36 4.02 -8.98
CA PRO A 663 2.49 2.74 -9.68
C PRO A 663 1.13 2.31 -10.26
N ILE A 664 1.14 1.28 -11.09
CA ILE A 664 -0.10 0.63 -11.53
C ILE A 664 -0.61 -0.23 -10.39
N LEU A 665 -1.78 0.15 -9.88
CA LEU A 665 -2.45 -0.44 -8.73
C LEU A 665 -3.76 -1.07 -9.20
N ARG A 666 -3.84 -2.40 -9.16
CA ARG A 666 -5.02 -3.18 -9.55
C ARG A 666 -5.24 -4.28 -8.54
N PHE A 667 -6.48 -4.43 -8.10
CA PHE A 667 -6.94 -5.62 -7.40
C PHE A 667 -7.23 -6.72 -8.41
N LEU A 668 -6.39 -7.76 -8.46
CA LEU A 668 -6.52 -8.83 -9.45
C LEU A 668 -7.56 -9.88 -9.05
N GLY A 669 -7.67 -10.14 -7.75
CA GLY A 669 -8.54 -11.15 -7.18
C GLY A 669 -8.00 -11.67 -5.86
N VAL A 670 -8.63 -12.71 -5.31
CA VAL A 670 -8.23 -13.34 -4.04
C VAL A 670 -7.68 -14.74 -4.26
N ALA A 671 -6.65 -15.11 -3.49
CA ALA A 671 -6.30 -16.51 -3.27
C ALA A 671 -7.10 -17.02 -2.06
N LEU A 672 -7.87 -18.07 -2.25
CA LEU A 672 -8.53 -18.82 -1.19
C LEU A 672 -7.61 -19.95 -0.74
N ILE A 673 -7.21 -19.95 0.53
CA ILE A 673 -6.39 -21.00 1.14
C ILE A 673 -7.26 -21.84 2.06
N ASP A 674 -7.43 -23.12 1.75
CA ASP A 674 -8.15 -24.06 2.60
C ASP A 674 -7.40 -24.23 3.93
N THR A 675 -8.08 -23.95 5.04
CA THR A 675 -7.48 -23.95 6.39
C THR A 675 -7.07 -25.35 6.87
N GLU A 676 -7.69 -26.41 6.34
CA GLU A 676 -7.42 -27.80 6.71
C GLU A 676 -6.33 -28.40 5.81
N PHE A 677 -6.44 -28.23 4.49
CA PHE A 677 -5.57 -28.90 3.52
C PHE A 677 -4.52 -28.01 2.88
N GLY A 678 -4.65 -26.68 2.96
CA GLY A 678 -3.72 -25.72 2.39
C GLY A 678 -3.76 -25.65 0.86
N THR A 679 -4.86 -26.12 0.25
CA THR A 679 -5.12 -25.96 -1.20
C THR A 679 -5.42 -24.50 -1.51
N MET A 680 -4.96 -24.04 -2.67
CA MET A 680 -5.08 -22.67 -3.15
C MET A 680 -5.93 -22.61 -4.41
N GLU A 681 -6.96 -21.78 -4.35
CA GLU A 681 -7.84 -21.46 -5.47
C GLU A 681 -7.77 -19.96 -5.72
N PHE A 682 -7.65 -19.55 -6.98
CA PHE A 682 -7.51 -18.13 -7.34
C PHE A 682 -8.84 -17.64 -7.91
N VAL A 683 -9.54 -16.76 -7.19
CA VAL A 683 -10.81 -16.19 -7.63
C VAL A 683 -10.55 -14.79 -8.19
N LYS A 684 -11.02 -14.55 -9.41
CA LYS A 684 -10.83 -13.29 -10.12
C LYS A 684 -11.65 -12.17 -9.47
N ASN A 685 -11.12 -10.96 -9.47
CA ASN A 685 -11.92 -9.77 -9.16
C ASN A 685 -13.04 -9.60 -10.20
N PRO A 686 -14.34 -9.58 -9.79
CA PRO A 686 -15.48 -9.40 -10.69
C PRO A 686 -15.42 -8.11 -11.53
N MET A 687 -14.76 -7.06 -11.05
CA MET A 687 -14.62 -5.81 -11.81
C MET A 687 -13.76 -5.97 -13.07
N LEU A 688 -12.91 -7.01 -13.14
CA LEU A 688 -11.99 -7.22 -14.26
C LEU A 688 -12.58 -8.11 -15.37
N GLU A 689 -13.88 -8.42 -15.31
CA GLU A 689 -14.56 -9.17 -16.36
C GLU A 689 -14.67 -8.33 -17.64
N GLY A 690 -14.12 -8.87 -18.74
CA GLY A 690 -14.19 -8.22 -20.04
C GLY A 690 -13.26 -7.02 -20.26
N ILE A 691 -12.49 -6.59 -19.24
CA ILE A 691 -11.56 -5.46 -19.38
C ILE A 691 -10.45 -5.77 -20.39
N ASP A 692 -10.20 -4.83 -21.29
CA ASP A 692 -9.07 -4.85 -22.21
C ASP A 692 -8.29 -3.52 -22.25
N ALA A 693 -7.46 -3.33 -23.29
CA ALA A 693 -6.63 -2.15 -23.45
C ALA A 693 -7.38 -0.90 -23.93
N ASP A 694 -8.59 -1.06 -24.47
CA ASP A 694 -9.46 0.06 -24.85
C ASP A 694 -10.17 0.62 -23.59
N ASP A 695 -10.42 -0.22 -22.57
CA ASP A 695 -10.96 0.19 -21.27
C ASP A 695 -9.86 0.73 -20.32
N ASP A 696 -8.72 0.01 -20.20
CA ASP A 696 -7.61 0.40 -19.35
C ASP A 696 -6.29 0.50 -20.15
N PRO A 697 -5.73 1.70 -20.35
CA PRO A 697 -4.50 1.88 -21.13
C PRO A 697 -3.26 1.23 -20.47
N THR A 698 -3.36 0.84 -19.21
CA THR A 698 -2.31 0.13 -18.47
C THR A 698 -2.44 -1.39 -18.56
N TYR A 699 -3.55 -1.93 -19.08
CA TYR A 699 -3.83 -3.37 -19.20
C TYR A 699 -2.67 -4.19 -19.82
N PRO A 700 -2.02 -3.76 -20.93
CA PRO A 700 -0.91 -4.52 -21.51
C PRO A 700 0.28 -4.76 -20.57
N MET A 701 0.37 -4.00 -19.48
CA MET A 701 1.47 -4.03 -18.52
C MET A 701 1.19 -4.98 -17.36
N TRP A 702 -0.05 -5.44 -17.19
CA TRP A 702 -0.47 -6.37 -16.14
C TRP A 702 -1.29 -7.58 -16.63
N GLN A 703 -1.69 -7.61 -17.90
CA GLN A 703 -2.44 -8.73 -18.53
C GLN A 703 -1.78 -10.10 -18.33
N LEU A 704 -0.44 -10.17 -18.32
CA LEU A 704 0.29 -11.42 -18.05
C LEU A 704 -0.18 -12.09 -16.76
N TYR A 705 -0.52 -11.30 -15.73
CA TYR A 705 -1.00 -11.86 -14.47
C TYR A 705 -2.40 -12.46 -14.61
N MET A 706 -3.25 -11.92 -15.48
CA MET A 706 -4.53 -12.55 -15.80
C MET A 706 -4.34 -13.87 -16.56
N ASP A 707 -3.30 -13.98 -17.39
CA ASP A 707 -3.06 -15.18 -18.20
C ASP A 707 -2.32 -16.31 -17.45
N LYS A 708 -1.54 -15.97 -16.42
CA LYS A 708 -0.60 -16.93 -15.77
C LYS A 708 -1.18 -17.69 -14.59
N TYR A 709 -2.18 -17.14 -13.90
CA TYR A 709 -2.83 -17.83 -12.78
C TYR A 709 -4.15 -18.45 -13.23
N PRO A 710 -4.56 -19.57 -12.64
CA PRO A 710 -5.82 -20.24 -12.96
C PRO A 710 -6.98 -19.52 -12.26
N TRP A 711 -7.30 -18.31 -12.74
CA TRP A 711 -8.38 -17.49 -12.18
C TRP A 711 -9.75 -18.11 -12.44
N ILE A 712 -10.57 -18.17 -11.40
CA ILE A 712 -11.97 -18.62 -11.41
C ILE A 712 -12.87 -17.39 -11.53
N GLU A 713 -13.77 -17.38 -12.51
CA GLU A 713 -14.76 -16.30 -12.70
C GLU A 713 -16.07 -16.60 -11.97
N LEU A 714 -16.49 -15.67 -11.09
CA LEU A 714 -17.71 -15.81 -10.31
C LEU A 714 -18.96 -15.74 -11.21
N GLY A 715 -19.91 -16.66 -11.02
CA GLY A 715 -21.18 -16.67 -11.76
C GLY A 715 -21.11 -17.18 -13.22
N VAL A 716 -19.91 -17.32 -13.82
CA VAL A 716 -19.74 -17.84 -15.20
C VAL A 716 -19.22 -19.28 -15.20
N GLU A 717 -18.19 -19.59 -14.42
CA GLU A 717 -17.54 -20.91 -14.44
C GLU A 717 -18.13 -21.91 -13.43
N GLY A 718 -18.91 -21.46 -12.44
CA GLY A 718 -19.67 -22.36 -11.58
C GLY A 718 -20.54 -21.68 -10.50
N PRO A 719 -21.78 -22.15 -10.26
CA PRO A 719 -22.62 -21.72 -9.13
C PRO A 719 -22.06 -22.13 -7.75
N GLU A 720 -20.93 -22.85 -7.74
CA GLU A 720 -20.31 -23.39 -6.52
C GLU A 720 -19.57 -22.33 -5.67
N TYR A 721 -19.40 -21.11 -6.19
CA TYR A 721 -18.75 -19.99 -5.49
C TYR A 721 -19.70 -18.81 -5.21
N ASP A 722 -21.00 -18.94 -5.46
CA ASP A 722 -21.95 -17.84 -5.24
C ASP A 722 -21.96 -17.37 -3.76
N TRP A 723 -21.66 -18.27 -2.81
CA TRP A 723 -21.52 -17.99 -1.38
C TRP A 723 -20.41 -16.97 -1.06
N LEU A 724 -19.42 -16.81 -1.94
CA LEU A 724 -18.28 -15.94 -1.73
C LEU A 724 -18.62 -14.48 -2.05
N ARG A 725 -19.59 -14.22 -2.93
CA ARG A 725 -19.91 -12.86 -3.42
C ARG A 725 -20.27 -11.90 -2.29
N GLU A 726 -21.04 -12.35 -1.31
CA GLU A 726 -21.43 -11.55 -0.14
C GLU A 726 -20.29 -11.33 0.86
N GLN A 727 -19.25 -12.17 0.82
CA GLN A 727 -18.13 -12.17 1.77
C GLN A 727 -16.88 -11.48 1.22
N LEU A 728 -16.77 -11.26 -0.09
CA LEU A 728 -15.61 -10.60 -0.69
C LEU A 728 -15.49 -9.17 -0.20
N ARG A 729 -14.29 -8.83 0.25
CA ARG A 729 -13.87 -7.47 0.60
C ARG A 729 -12.86 -6.97 -0.44
N TYR A 730 -13.02 -5.71 -0.83
CA TYR A 730 -11.95 -5.03 -1.55
C TYR A 730 -10.72 -4.90 -0.63
N PRO A 731 -9.48 -5.00 -1.14
CA PRO A 731 -8.31 -4.91 -0.27
C PRO A 731 -8.18 -3.51 0.36
N GLU A 732 -8.11 -3.47 1.69
CA GLU A 732 -8.05 -2.23 2.46
C GLU A 732 -6.82 -1.41 2.10
N GLN A 733 -5.62 -1.97 2.26
CA GLN A 733 -4.36 -1.27 2.02
C GLN A 733 -4.26 -0.74 0.59
N LEU A 734 -4.78 -1.50 -0.40
CA LEU A 734 -4.84 -1.03 -1.78
C LEU A 734 -5.73 0.21 -1.90
N PHE A 735 -6.94 0.16 -1.35
CA PHE A 735 -7.90 1.25 -1.46
C PHE A 735 -7.40 2.51 -0.76
N GLU A 736 -6.75 2.39 0.39
CA GLU A 736 -6.12 3.50 1.08
C GLU A 736 -5.06 4.20 0.22
N ILE A 737 -4.22 3.41 -0.44
CA ILE A 737 -3.20 3.94 -1.36
C ILE A 737 -3.88 4.64 -2.54
N GLN A 738 -4.93 4.04 -3.12
CA GLN A 738 -5.70 4.66 -4.19
C GLN A 738 -6.31 6.00 -3.75
N LEU A 739 -6.94 6.05 -2.58
CA LEU A 739 -7.49 7.26 -1.98
C LEU A 739 -6.44 8.34 -1.75
N SER A 740 -5.23 7.97 -1.32
CA SER A 740 -4.13 8.92 -1.14
C SER A 740 -3.78 9.70 -2.42
N TYR A 741 -3.96 9.08 -3.59
CA TYR A 741 -3.86 9.76 -4.88
C TYR A 741 -5.15 10.52 -5.21
N GLN A 742 -6.32 9.91 -4.98
CA GLN A 742 -7.62 10.53 -5.21
C GLN A 742 -7.77 11.87 -4.50
N TYR A 743 -7.27 12.01 -3.25
CA TYR A 743 -7.32 13.24 -2.44
C TYR A 743 -6.77 14.48 -3.13
N LYS A 744 -5.92 14.31 -4.14
CA LYS A 744 -5.37 15.39 -4.93
C LYS A 744 -5.81 15.34 -6.39
N TYR A 745 -5.81 14.16 -6.99
CA TYR A 745 -5.95 14.00 -8.44
C TYR A 745 -7.39 13.94 -8.95
N HIS A 746 -8.40 13.95 -8.06
CA HIS A 746 -9.79 14.18 -8.45
C HIS A 746 -10.02 15.59 -9.03
N VAL A 747 -9.24 16.59 -8.60
CA VAL A 747 -9.40 17.98 -9.03
C VAL A 747 -8.94 18.16 -10.48
N ASP A 748 -9.88 18.43 -11.37
CA ASP A 748 -9.65 18.67 -12.80
C ASP A 748 -9.71 20.16 -13.19
N ASP A 749 -10.25 21.03 -12.32
CA ASP A 749 -10.29 22.46 -12.54
C ASP A 749 -8.95 23.13 -12.16
N PRO A 750 -8.31 23.88 -13.08
CA PRO A 750 -7.02 24.52 -12.84
C PRO A 750 -7.04 25.60 -11.74
N ASP A 751 -8.14 26.35 -11.59
CA ASP A 751 -8.29 27.40 -10.57
C ASP A 751 -8.40 26.76 -9.18
N VAL A 752 -9.23 25.71 -9.08
CA VAL A 752 -9.37 24.94 -7.84
C VAL A 752 -8.03 24.31 -7.46
N TRP A 753 -7.36 23.67 -8.41
CA TRP A 753 -6.06 23.04 -8.15
C TRP A 753 -5.01 24.04 -7.67
N GLN A 754 -4.92 25.22 -8.32
CA GLN A 754 -3.92 26.23 -7.95
C GLN A 754 -4.11 26.72 -6.52
N SER A 755 -5.37 26.88 -6.10
CA SER A 755 -5.72 27.28 -4.73
C SER A 755 -5.56 26.15 -3.72
N GLY A 756 -5.67 24.89 -4.16
CA GLY A 756 -5.71 23.71 -3.30
C GLY A 756 -6.98 23.59 -2.46
N ALA A 757 -8.04 24.34 -2.80
CA ALA A 757 -9.22 24.50 -1.95
C ALA A 757 -10.08 23.22 -1.79
N GLN A 758 -9.96 22.26 -2.72
CA GLN A 758 -10.64 20.96 -2.67
C GLN A 758 -9.65 19.79 -2.47
N PHE A 759 -8.41 20.04 -2.06
CA PHE A 759 -7.56 18.92 -1.67
C PHE A 759 -8.05 18.32 -0.35
N HIS A 760 -8.02 16.99 -0.29
CA HIS A 760 -8.45 16.24 0.87
C HIS A 760 -7.24 15.77 1.70
N GLU A 761 -7.51 15.46 2.96
CA GLU A 761 -6.64 14.67 3.82
C GLU A 761 -7.48 13.78 4.71
N ARG A 762 -6.93 12.64 5.11
CA ARG A 762 -7.58 11.75 6.06
C ARG A 762 -7.48 12.37 7.47
N PRO A 763 -8.55 12.31 8.29
CA PRO A 763 -8.49 12.67 9.70
C PRO A 763 -7.39 11.90 10.43
N GLU A 764 -6.83 12.47 11.50
CA GLU A 764 -5.73 11.86 12.27
C GLU A 764 -6.08 10.47 12.84
N GLU A 765 -7.35 10.25 13.18
CA GLU A 765 -7.90 9.00 13.70
C GLU A 765 -8.82 8.30 12.69
N GLY A 766 -8.75 8.70 11.41
CA GLY A 766 -9.55 8.12 10.35
C GLY A 766 -8.90 6.85 9.79
N ASP A 767 -9.73 5.90 9.40
CA ASP A 767 -9.35 4.65 8.76
C ASP A 767 -10.42 4.24 7.74
N LEU A 768 -10.17 3.18 6.95
CA LEU A 768 -11.19 2.54 6.12
C LEU A 768 -12.02 1.57 6.98
N PHE A 769 -13.26 1.93 7.28
CA PHE A 769 -14.14 1.07 8.08
C PHE A 769 -15.14 0.33 7.20
N TYR A 770 -15.00 -0.99 7.08
CA TYR A 770 -16.09 -1.82 6.55
C TYR A 770 -17.21 -1.90 7.58
N ILE A 771 -18.43 -1.47 7.28
CA ILE A 771 -19.61 -1.48 8.17
C ILE A 771 -20.89 -1.78 7.39
N GLU A 772 -21.92 -2.27 8.07
CA GLU A 772 -23.28 -2.28 7.53
C GLU A 772 -23.86 -0.85 7.52
N PHE A 773 -24.26 -0.37 6.35
CA PHE A 773 -24.67 1.03 6.14
C PHE A 773 -25.91 1.11 5.26
N ASP A 774 -26.72 2.17 5.42
CA ASP A 774 -27.85 2.43 4.54
C ASP A 774 -27.54 3.57 3.57
N LEU A 775 -27.52 3.25 2.28
CA LEU A 775 -27.29 4.22 1.20
C LEU A 775 -28.57 4.96 0.77
N GLY A 776 -29.69 4.71 1.46
CA GLY A 776 -31.01 5.23 1.15
C GLY A 776 -31.81 4.41 0.13
N LEU A 777 -31.22 3.31 -0.34
CA LEU A 777 -31.84 2.32 -1.23
C LEU A 777 -31.93 0.92 -0.58
N GLY A 778 -31.48 0.80 0.67
CA GLY A 778 -31.35 -0.47 1.39
C GLY A 778 -30.03 -0.56 2.16
N GLN A 779 -29.99 -1.50 3.11
CA GLN A 779 -28.79 -1.83 3.88
C GLN A 779 -27.80 -2.61 3.00
N GLU A 780 -26.54 -2.19 3.02
CA GLU A 780 -25.44 -2.78 2.29
C GLU A 780 -24.19 -2.82 3.18
N PHE A 781 -23.38 -3.87 3.05
CA PHE A 781 -22.05 -3.90 3.68
C PHE A 781 -21.10 -3.07 2.82
N VAL A 782 -20.47 -2.04 3.38
CA VAL A 782 -19.68 -1.07 2.62
C VAL A 782 -18.40 -0.68 3.37
N GLY A 783 -17.34 -0.33 2.63
CA GLY A 783 -16.15 0.32 3.17
C GLY A 783 -16.32 1.83 3.20
N ILE A 784 -16.08 2.48 4.33
CA ILE A 784 -16.25 3.93 4.50
C ILE A 784 -14.93 4.59 4.91
N ASP A 785 -14.52 5.62 4.16
CA ASP A 785 -13.39 6.50 4.50
C ASP A 785 -13.86 7.97 4.56
N LEU A 786 -13.67 8.59 5.71
CA LEU A 786 -14.03 9.99 5.96
C LEU A 786 -12.85 10.89 5.60
N VAL A 787 -13.12 11.98 4.89
CA VAL A 787 -12.07 12.92 4.48
C VAL A 787 -12.36 14.34 4.90
N GLU A 788 -11.30 15.08 5.22
CA GLU A 788 -11.33 16.47 5.64
C GLU A 788 -10.68 17.37 4.58
N ARG A 789 -11.02 18.67 4.60
CA ARG A 789 -10.41 19.64 3.69
C ARG A 789 -9.02 20.03 4.16
N LYS A 790 -8.05 19.85 3.29
CA LYS A 790 -6.65 20.19 3.56
C LYS A 790 -6.44 21.70 3.71
N GLY A 791 -5.74 22.10 4.78
CA GLY A 791 -5.29 23.47 4.98
C GLY A 791 -6.36 24.47 5.44
N VAL A 792 -7.49 23.99 5.97
CA VAL A 792 -8.52 24.81 6.60
C VAL A 792 -8.36 24.74 8.13
N ASP A 793 -8.24 25.90 8.81
CA ASP A 793 -8.00 26.00 10.27
C ASP A 793 -9.07 25.35 11.16
N ALA A 794 -10.23 25.01 10.59
CA ALA A 794 -11.31 24.30 11.26
C ALA A 794 -11.59 22.99 10.53
N ILE A 795 -11.20 21.89 11.18
CA ILE A 795 -11.29 20.50 10.76
C ILE A 795 -12.73 20.16 10.35
N THR A 796 -13.01 20.20 9.05
CA THR A 796 -14.35 19.97 8.53
C THR A 796 -14.37 18.95 7.44
N LEU A 797 -15.39 18.12 7.51
CA LEU A 797 -15.61 17.02 6.60
C LEU A 797 -15.74 17.59 5.18
N ALA A 798 -14.88 17.11 4.30
CA ALA A 798 -14.97 17.34 2.87
C ALA A 798 -15.98 16.40 2.23
N GLY A 799 -16.13 15.20 2.78
CA GLY A 799 -17.08 14.20 2.32
C GLY A 799 -16.74 12.82 2.88
N MET A 800 -17.35 11.80 2.27
CA MET A 800 -17.20 10.40 2.64
C MET A 800 -17.09 9.55 1.38
N TYR A 801 -16.03 8.76 1.27
CA TYR A 801 -15.91 7.72 0.24
C TYR A 801 -16.61 6.46 0.75
N VAL A 802 -17.49 5.90 -0.06
CA VAL A 802 -18.23 4.67 0.23
C VAL A 802 -17.97 3.66 -0.87
N LEU A 803 -17.19 2.63 -0.53
CA LEU A 803 -16.87 1.48 -1.36
C LEU A 803 -17.94 0.40 -1.16
N ARG A 804 -18.57 -0.03 -2.26
CA ARG A 804 -19.71 -0.94 -2.26
C ARG A 804 -19.29 -2.40 -2.44
N HIS A 805 -20.11 -3.33 -1.95
CA HIS A 805 -19.80 -4.77 -1.92
C HIS A 805 -20.95 -5.61 -2.49
N ALA A 806 -20.81 -6.94 -2.43
CA ALA A 806 -21.81 -7.91 -2.87
C ALA A 806 -22.26 -7.72 -4.34
N GLU A 807 -23.47 -7.22 -4.59
CA GLU A 807 -23.98 -7.02 -5.94
C GLU A 807 -23.21 -5.92 -6.69
N HIS A 808 -22.73 -4.91 -5.97
CA HIS A 808 -22.07 -3.70 -6.48
C HIS A 808 -20.58 -3.66 -6.17
N PHE A 809 -19.96 -4.85 -6.05
CA PHE A 809 -18.59 -4.99 -5.60
C PHE A 809 -17.60 -4.09 -6.34
N GLY A 810 -16.95 -3.21 -5.59
CA GLY A 810 -15.89 -2.34 -6.08
C GLY A 810 -16.37 -1.03 -6.74
N GLU A 811 -17.67 -0.75 -6.78
CA GLU A 811 -18.15 0.60 -7.11
C GLU A 811 -17.86 1.54 -5.94
N VAL A 812 -17.42 2.78 -6.21
CA VAL A 812 -17.16 3.76 -5.15
C VAL A 812 -18.00 5.01 -5.36
N ILE A 813 -18.67 5.46 -4.31
CA ILE A 813 -19.41 6.71 -4.28
C ILE A 813 -18.72 7.69 -3.35
N PHE A 814 -18.39 8.89 -3.84
CA PHE A 814 -17.96 10.00 -3.00
C PHE A 814 -19.15 10.91 -2.69
N TYR A 815 -19.58 10.92 -1.43
CA TYR A 815 -20.58 11.85 -0.93
C TYR A 815 -19.93 13.16 -0.50
N GLU A 816 -19.97 14.18 -1.38
CA GLU A 816 -19.33 15.47 -1.14
C GLU A 816 -20.16 16.31 -0.13
N ALA A 817 -19.47 16.88 0.85
CA ALA A 817 -20.04 17.85 1.77
C ALA A 817 -20.12 19.25 1.12
N PRO A 818 -21.19 20.04 1.37
CA PRO A 818 -21.40 21.33 0.72
C PRO A 818 -20.20 22.27 0.84
N SER A 819 -19.71 22.76 -0.31
CA SER A 819 -18.53 23.64 -0.36
C SER A 819 -18.81 25.12 -0.08
N LYS A 820 -20.06 25.56 -0.18
CA LYS A 820 -20.49 26.95 0.06
C LYS A 820 -21.88 26.97 0.72
N GLY A 821 -22.01 27.67 1.85
CA GLY A 821 -23.30 27.85 2.54
C GLY A 821 -23.18 27.87 4.06
N SER A 822 -24.33 27.96 4.76
CA SER A 822 -24.45 27.95 6.23
C SER A 822 -24.28 26.57 6.86
N PHE A 823 -24.24 25.51 6.04
CA PHE A 823 -24.30 24.10 6.46
C PHE A 823 -22.91 23.47 6.35
N LYS A 824 -22.03 23.78 7.30
CA LYS A 824 -20.68 23.20 7.39
C LYS A 824 -20.75 21.91 8.22
N ILE A 825 -20.31 20.78 7.66
CA ILE A 825 -20.28 19.50 8.37
C ILE A 825 -18.99 19.42 9.20
N ILE A 826 -19.13 19.02 10.46
CA ILE A 826 -17.97 18.88 11.37
C ILE A 826 -17.19 17.61 11.05
N GLY A 827 -15.87 17.63 11.22
CA GLY A 827 -15.05 16.42 11.11
C GLY A 827 -15.13 15.53 12.36
N PRO A 828 -14.68 14.26 12.28
CA PRO A 828 -14.68 13.29 13.38
C PRO A 828 -14.06 13.80 14.69
N SER A 829 -12.91 14.48 14.60
CA SER A 829 -12.20 15.03 15.77
C SER A 829 -13.04 16.08 16.54
N THR A 830 -13.80 16.89 15.81
CA THR A 830 -14.70 17.89 16.38
C THR A 830 -15.91 17.22 17.04
N ALA A 831 -16.43 16.16 16.43
CA ALA A 831 -17.51 15.36 17.01
C ALA A 831 -17.07 14.72 18.35
N ARG A 832 -15.89 14.09 18.38
CA ARG A 832 -15.30 13.49 19.59
C ARG A 832 -15.11 14.50 20.71
N THR A 833 -14.57 15.68 20.40
CA THR A 833 -14.40 16.76 21.38
C THR A 833 -15.74 17.24 21.93
N SER A 834 -16.75 17.36 21.07
CA SER A 834 -18.11 17.78 21.45
C SER A 834 -18.78 16.74 22.36
N PHE A 835 -18.64 15.45 22.04
CA PHE A 835 -19.11 14.36 22.88
C PHE A 835 -18.44 14.35 24.26
N GLN A 836 -17.11 14.44 24.30
CA GLN A 836 -16.36 14.48 25.56
C GLN A 836 -16.77 15.67 26.43
N ALA A 837 -17.02 16.85 25.84
CA ALA A 837 -17.48 18.03 26.56
C ALA A 837 -18.88 17.84 27.14
N SER A 838 -19.82 17.30 26.35
CA SER A 838 -21.20 17.07 26.78
C SER A 838 -21.34 15.96 27.83
N ALA A 839 -20.59 14.86 27.68
CA ALA A 839 -20.63 13.70 28.58
C ALA A 839 -19.55 13.75 29.69
N SER A 840 -18.91 14.90 29.92
CA SER A 840 -17.74 15.03 30.82
C SER A 840 -17.93 14.44 32.21
N GLN A 841 -19.12 14.59 32.81
CA GLN A 841 -19.38 14.10 34.17
C GLN A 841 -19.45 12.56 34.22
N GLU A 842 -20.19 11.95 33.29
CA GLU A 842 -20.33 10.50 33.18
C GLU A 842 -19.00 9.85 32.80
N LEU A 843 -18.31 10.42 31.80
CA LEU A 843 -17.03 9.90 31.32
C LEU A 843 -15.91 9.98 32.38
N TYR A 844 -16.02 10.86 33.38
CA TYR A 844 -15.06 10.93 34.49
C TYR A 844 -15.22 9.77 35.48
N THR A 845 -16.40 9.14 35.53
CA THR A 845 -16.67 8.00 36.43
C THR A 845 -16.15 6.67 35.90
N ILE A 846 -15.80 6.60 34.61
CA ILE A 846 -15.26 5.42 33.95
C ILE A 846 -13.75 5.31 34.26
N GLU A 847 -13.36 4.30 35.02
CA GLU A 847 -11.95 4.00 35.28
C GLU A 847 -11.28 3.42 34.02
N ASN A 848 -10.02 3.82 33.76
CA ASN A 848 -9.23 3.39 32.60
C ASN A 848 -10.01 3.46 31.28
N ARG A 849 -10.65 4.63 31.06
CA ARG A 849 -11.47 4.91 29.90
C ARG A 849 -10.67 4.86 28.61
N ASP A 850 -11.17 4.09 27.66
CA ASP A 850 -10.75 4.10 26.27
C ASP A 850 -11.91 4.56 25.38
N ILE A 851 -11.62 5.23 24.27
CA ILE A 851 -12.66 5.72 23.36
C ILE A 851 -12.38 5.11 22.00
N GLY A 852 -13.39 4.42 21.48
CA GLY A 852 -13.29 3.67 20.25
C GLY A 852 -13.38 4.50 18.98
N ASN A 853 -13.64 3.81 17.88
CA ASN A 853 -13.70 4.39 16.55
C ASN A 853 -14.84 5.40 16.42
N THR A 854 -14.62 6.45 15.62
CA THR A 854 -15.66 7.45 15.33
C THR A 854 -16.26 7.16 13.95
N LEU A 855 -17.41 6.49 13.96
CA LEU A 855 -18.12 6.08 12.73
C LEU A 855 -19.23 7.08 12.40
N LEU A 856 -19.55 7.28 11.13
CA LEU A 856 -20.63 8.17 10.68
C LEU A 856 -21.78 7.32 10.15
N TYR A 857 -23.02 7.55 10.62
CA TYR A 857 -24.21 6.82 10.19
C TYR A 857 -25.39 7.76 9.86
N PRO A 858 -26.22 7.42 8.86
CA PRO A 858 -27.50 8.08 8.63
C PRO A 858 -28.52 7.55 9.64
N LEU A 859 -28.82 8.37 10.65
CA LEU A 859 -29.76 8.04 11.71
C LEU A 859 -30.84 9.12 11.80
N ALA A 860 -32.10 8.67 11.79
CA ALA A 860 -33.27 9.51 12.03
C ALA A 860 -33.36 10.77 11.13
N GLY A 861 -33.08 10.60 9.83
CA GLY A 861 -33.13 11.69 8.85
C GLY A 861 -31.99 12.71 8.96
N SER A 862 -30.90 12.37 9.67
CA SER A 862 -29.68 13.19 9.72
C SER A 862 -28.44 12.29 9.78
N LEU A 863 -27.25 12.89 9.81
CA LEU A 863 -25.99 12.18 9.96
C LEU A 863 -25.49 12.33 11.39
N TYR A 864 -25.12 11.21 12.01
CA TYR A 864 -24.63 11.14 13.39
C TYR A 864 -23.31 10.39 13.46
N TYR A 865 -22.36 10.99 14.17
CA TYR A 865 -21.15 10.30 14.59
C TYR A 865 -21.46 9.42 15.80
N VAL A 866 -21.18 8.13 15.66
CA VAL A 866 -21.27 7.11 16.70
C VAL A 866 -19.90 6.94 17.33
N ILE A 867 -19.81 7.13 18.65
CA ILE A 867 -18.55 7.08 19.39
C ILE A 867 -18.71 6.20 20.64
N PRO A 868 -18.23 4.94 20.62
CA PRO A 868 -18.28 4.06 21.77
C PRO A 868 -17.17 4.42 22.78
N VAL A 869 -17.44 4.16 24.05
CA VAL A 869 -16.51 4.37 25.16
C VAL A 869 -16.44 3.11 26.00
N TYR A 870 -15.23 2.61 26.18
CA TYR A 870 -14.95 1.39 26.91
C TYR A 870 -14.29 1.67 28.26
N SER A 871 -14.50 0.78 29.22
CA SER A 871 -13.65 0.66 30.41
C SER A 871 -12.67 -0.49 30.22
N THR A 872 -11.38 -0.26 30.46
CA THR A 872 -10.36 -1.31 30.36
C THR A 872 -10.03 -1.86 31.75
N THR A 873 -10.21 -3.17 31.93
CA THR A 873 -9.82 -3.88 33.15
C THR A 873 -8.83 -4.98 32.82
N THR A 874 -7.71 -5.02 33.55
CA THR A 874 -6.73 -6.11 33.43
C THR A 874 -6.79 -6.95 34.69
N GLU A 875 -7.27 -8.18 34.57
CA GLU A 875 -7.36 -9.13 35.68
C GLU A 875 -6.80 -10.50 35.26
N GLY A 876 -5.94 -11.08 36.08
CA GLY A 876 -5.39 -12.42 35.81
C GLY A 876 -4.45 -12.54 34.60
N GLY A 877 -3.98 -11.43 34.02
CA GLY A 877 -3.15 -11.41 32.81
C GLY A 877 -3.94 -11.25 31.51
N SER A 878 -5.27 -11.13 31.59
CA SER A 878 -6.14 -10.83 30.45
C SER A 878 -6.70 -9.42 30.58
N THR A 879 -6.57 -8.64 29.51
CA THR A 879 -7.23 -7.33 29.38
C THR A 879 -8.60 -7.53 28.77
N ILE A 880 -9.61 -6.90 29.37
CA ILE A 880 -11.01 -6.93 28.92
C ILE A 880 -11.50 -5.49 28.78
N GLN A 881 -12.20 -5.21 27.69
CA GLN A 881 -12.89 -3.95 27.47
C GLN A 881 -14.41 -4.16 27.54
N PHE A 882 -15.08 -3.34 28.35
CA PHE A 882 -16.54 -3.34 28.44
C PHE A 882 -17.07 -2.01 27.92
N LEU A 883 -18.07 -2.05 27.03
CA LEU A 883 -18.80 -0.87 26.62
C LEU A 883 -19.48 -0.25 27.85
N GLN A 884 -19.24 1.06 28.05
CA GLN A 884 -19.81 1.82 29.16
C GLN A 884 -20.81 2.87 28.66
N LYS A 885 -20.47 3.55 27.56
CA LYS A 885 -21.31 4.58 26.95
C LYS A 885 -21.16 4.57 25.45
N LEU A 886 -22.20 4.99 24.75
CA LEU A 886 -22.17 5.27 23.31
C LEU A 886 -22.75 6.66 23.05
N GLY A 887 -21.94 7.51 22.42
CA GLY A 887 -22.33 8.87 22.05
C GLY A 887 -22.81 8.97 20.61
N LEU A 888 -23.88 9.74 20.40
CA LEU A 888 -24.37 10.17 19.09
C LEU A 888 -24.21 11.69 18.99
N VAL A 889 -23.42 12.16 18.03
CA VAL A 889 -23.18 13.59 17.77
C VAL A 889 -23.69 13.95 16.40
N ASN A 890 -24.61 14.91 16.29
CA ASN A 890 -25.11 15.34 14.99
C ASN A 890 -24.00 16.01 14.17
N ALA A 891 -23.81 15.58 12.91
CA ALA A 891 -22.73 16.06 12.05
C ALA A 891 -22.92 17.52 11.59
N PHE A 892 -24.14 18.06 11.68
CA PHE A 892 -24.48 19.43 11.30
C PHE A 892 -24.57 20.39 12.51
N ASP A 893 -24.67 19.88 13.74
CA ASP A 893 -24.82 20.68 14.96
C ASP A 893 -24.08 20.07 16.16
N THR A 894 -22.96 20.67 16.55
CA THR A 894 -22.12 20.21 17.67
C THR A 894 -22.81 20.29 19.03
N GLN A 895 -23.92 21.02 19.16
CA GLN A 895 -24.68 21.13 20.40
C GLN A 895 -25.67 19.97 20.57
N LYS A 896 -26.01 19.26 19.48
CA LYS A 896 -26.89 18.09 19.51
C LYS A 896 -26.08 16.83 19.76
N VAL A 897 -25.83 16.57 21.04
CA VAL A 897 -25.16 15.36 21.53
C VAL A 897 -26.12 14.61 22.44
N VAL A 898 -26.30 13.32 22.18
CA VAL A 898 -26.98 12.38 23.09
C VAL A 898 -26.07 11.19 23.37
N PHE A 899 -26.27 10.53 24.49
CA PHE A 899 -25.48 9.34 24.81
C PHE A 899 -26.26 8.42 25.76
N GLY A 900 -26.10 7.12 25.58
CA GLY A 900 -26.71 6.06 26.39
C GLY A 900 -25.67 4.99 26.77
N ASP A 901 -26.11 3.94 27.45
CA ASP A 901 -25.29 2.76 27.76
C ASP A 901 -25.02 1.91 26.50
N ASP A 902 -25.95 1.93 25.54
CA ASP A 902 -25.84 1.26 24.24
C ASP A 902 -26.43 2.11 23.09
N ALA A 903 -26.27 1.62 21.85
CA ALA A 903 -26.78 2.27 20.65
C ALA A 903 -28.31 2.47 20.65
N ASN A 904 -29.07 1.54 21.23
CA ASN A 904 -30.52 1.62 21.27
C ASN A 904 -31.00 2.68 22.25
N GLU A 905 -30.43 2.73 23.46
CA GLU A 905 -30.72 3.78 24.43
C GLU A 905 -30.31 5.16 23.90
N ALA A 906 -29.10 5.28 23.33
CA ALA A 906 -28.64 6.53 22.75
C ALA A 906 -29.56 7.00 21.60
N TYR A 907 -30.05 6.08 20.77
CA TYR A 907 -30.98 6.39 19.69
C TYR A 907 -32.34 6.86 20.22
N LEU A 908 -32.90 6.19 21.24
CA LEU A 908 -34.16 6.60 21.88
C LEU A 908 -34.05 8.01 22.51
N LEU A 909 -32.87 8.36 23.02
CA LEU A 909 -32.59 9.68 23.60
C LEU A 909 -32.46 10.81 22.58
N LEU A 910 -32.40 10.53 21.27
CA LEU A 910 -32.47 11.57 20.23
C LEU A 910 -33.77 12.38 20.27
N ASN A 911 -34.76 11.94 21.07
CA ASN A 911 -35.99 12.66 21.40
C ASN A 911 -36.75 13.13 20.15
N TYR A 912 -36.89 12.21 19.20
CA TYR A 912 -38.04 12.22 18.29
C TYR A 912 -39.26 11.97 19.16
N THR A 913 -40.13 12.97 19.27
CA THR A 913 -41.29 12.95 20.17
C THR A 913 -42.07 11.64 20.00
N GLU A 914 -42.29 10.95 21.12
CA GLU A 914 -42.98 9.66 21.19
C GLU A 914 -44.13 9.57 20.18
N THR A 915 -44.06 8.56 19.31
CA THR A 915 -45.15 8.21 18.41
C THR A 915 -46.36 7.82 19.25
N GLU A 916 -47.39 8.66 19.30
CA GLU A 916 -48.65 8.24 19.90
C GLU A 916 -49.30 7.22 18.98
N THR A 917 -49.32 5.96 19.44
CA THR A 917 -49.83 4.81 18.69
C THR A 917 -51.19 4.40 19.24
N PHE A 918 -52.19 4.33 18.36
CA PHE A 918 -53.53 3.87 18.69
C PHE A 918 -53.82 2.55 17.98
N GLU A 919 -54.19 1.52 18.75
CA GLU A 919 -54.57 0.21 18.25
C GLU A 919 -56.07 -0.02 18.45
N GLU A 920 -56.82 -0.21 17.36
CA GLU A 920 -58.16 -0.79 17.44
C GLU A 920 -58.38 -1.87 16.37
N GLY A 921 -58.42 -3.12 16.82
CA GLY A 921 -58.40 -4.27 15.93
C GLY A 921 -57.05 -4.42 15.22
N ASN A 922 -57.09 -4.72 13.92
CA ASN A 922 -55.89 -4.94 13.11
C ASN A 922 -55.39 -3.67 12.39
N ILE A 923 -55.98 -2.48 12.62
CA ILE A 923 -55.46 -1.22 12.03
C ILE A 923 -54.86 -0.37 13.14
N THR A 924 -53.64 0.12 12.91
CA THR A 924 -52.95 1.06 13.80
C THR A 924 -52.77 2.40 13.10
N ILE A 925 -52.88 3.50 13.85
CA ILE A 925 -52.49 4.83 13.41
C ILE A 925 -51.45 5.39 14.38
N SER A 926 -50.34 5.88 13.82
CA SER A 926 -49.25 6.56 14.48
C SER A 926 -49.15 7.98 13.92
N TYR A 927 -48.80 8.95 14.77
CA TYR A 927 -48.39 10.26 14.26
C TYR A 927 -47.17 10.80 15.00
N GLU A 928 -46.38 11.60 14.29
CA GLU A 928 -45.20 12.29 14.80
C GLU A 928 -45.26 13.77 14.39
N ILE A 929 -44.88 14.68 15.29
CA ILE A 929 -44.72 16.10 14.96
C ILE A 929 -43.22 16.44 14.94
N ARG A 930 -42.73 16.94 13.81
CA ARG A 930 -41.34 17.38 13.65
C ARG A 930 -41.25 18.87 13.33
N ASP A 931 -40.08 19.45 13.63
CA ASP A 931 -39.75 20.81 13.22
C ASP A 931 -39.61 20.88 11.70
N SER A 932 -40.25 21.88 11.08
CA SER A 932 -39.99 22.22 9.67
C SER A 932 -38.67 22.98 9.56
N PRO A 933 -37.95 22.89 8.42
CA PRO A 933 -36.81 23.77 8.12
C PRO A 933 -37.16 25.26 8.14
N THR A 934 -38.44 25.61 7.96
CA THR A 934 -38.95 26.98 8.07
C THR A 934 -39.59 27.21 9.44
N LEU A 935 -39.30 28.37 10.06
CA LEU A 935 -39.80 28.69 11.40
C LEU A 935 -41.34 28.71 11.49
N ASP A 936 -42.01 29.09 10.40
CA ASP A 936 -43.46 29.28 10.25
C ASP A 936 -44.26 28.01 9.95
N ALA A 937 -43.61 26.84 10.06
CA ALA A 937 -44.26 25.57 9.81
C ALA A 937 -43.86 24.46 10.79
N LYS A 938 -44.72 23.45 10.87
CA LYS A 938 -44.47 22.17 11.54
C LYS A 938 -44.86 21.03 10.60
N ILE A 939 -44.18 19.90 10.72
CA ILE A 939 -44.49 18.70 9.95
C ILE A 939 -45.26 17.75 10.87
N ILE A 940 -46.40 17.23 10.42
CA ILE A 940 -47.08 16.10 11.04
C ILE A 940 -46.95 14.92 10.10
N ASP A 941 -46.21 13.90 10.52
CA ASP A 941 -46.16 12.62 9.83
C ASP A 941 -47.23 11.71 10.41
N LEU A 942 -48.04 11.13 9.53
CA LEU A 942 -49.06 10.14 9.88
C LEU A 942 -48.69 8.83 9.24
N GLU A 943 -48.77 7.75 10.00
CA GLU A 943 -48.63 6.40 9.49
C GLU A 943 -49.87 5.58 9.89
N THR A 944 -50.38 4.80 8.94
CA THR A 944 -51.48 3.87 9.16
C THR A 944 -51.05 2.49 8.69
N LEU A 945 -51.28 1.44 9.47
CA LEU A 945 -50.85 0.07 9.15
C LEU A 945 -52.00 -0.93 9.38
N TYR A 946 -52.18 -1.89 8.46
CA TYR A 946 -53.11 -3.00 8.62
C TYR A 946 -52.37 -4.29 9.03
N SER A 947 -52.20 -4.48 10.34
CA SER A 947 -51.48 -5.56 11.02
C SER A 947 -52.22 -6.92 11.08
N ASP A 948 -52.90 -7.35 10.00
CA ASP A 948 -53.50 -8.69 9.92
C ASP A 948 -52.53 -9.70 9.29
N ASP A 949 -52.17 -10.75 10.04
CA ASP A 949 -51.28 -11.82 9.56
C ASP A 949 -51.95 -12.76 8.52
N ASN A 950 -53.27 -12.67 8.33
CA ASN A 950 -53.99 -13.43 7.32
C ASN A 950 -54.12 -12.65 5.99
N LEU A 951 -53.21 -12.92 5.05
CA LEU A 951 -53.19 -12.35 3.69
C LEU A 951 -54.47 -12.56 2.86
N SER A 952 -55.43 -13.37 3.33
CA SER A 952 -56.74 -13.58 2.67
C SER A 952 -57.88 -12.74 3.26
N ALA A 953 -57.62 -11.89 4.25
CA ALA A 953 -58.62 -11.01 4.85
C ALA A 953 -59.10 -9.92 3.86
N PRO A 954 -60.36 -9.42 3.97
CA PRO A 954 -60.87 -8.38 3.09
C PRO A 954 -60.13 -7.05 3.29
N GLN A 955 -60.04 -6.25 2.21
CA GLN A 955 -59.55 -4.88 2.27
C GLN A 955 -60.42 -4.02 3.19
N LYS A 956 -59.81 -3.02 3.85
CA LYS A 956 -60.50 -2.05 4.69
C LYS A 956 -60.35 -0.65 4.12
N HIS A 957 -61.45 0.11 4.06
CA HIS A 957 -61.42 1.49 3.62
C HIS A 957 -61.08 2.40 4.80
N VAL A 958 -59.99 3.16 4.68
CA VAL A 958 -59.41 3.99 5.74
C VAL A 958 -59.43 5.46 5.35
N THR A 959 -60.06 6.27 6.20
CA THR A 959 -60.07 7.72 6.10
C THR A 959 -59.48 8.33 7.37
N VAL A 960 -58.54 9.27 7.23
CA VAL A 960 -57.97 10.03 8.37
C VAL A 960 -58.31 11.50 8.20
N ASN A 961 -58.94 12.07 9.23
CA ASN A 961 -59.29 13.48 9.29
C ASN A 961 -58.48 14.19 10.38
N ILE A 962 -58.00 15.40 10.08
CA ILE A 962 -57.40 16.30 11.06
C ILE A 962 -58.33 17.50 11.27
N SER A 963 -58.71 17.75 12.51
CA SER A 963 -59.50 18.91 12.91
C SER A 963 -58.58 19.93 13.59
N LEU A 964 -58.64 21.19 13.20
CA LEU A 964 -57.89 22.31 13.77
C LEU A 964 -58.84 23.34 14.40
N ARG A 965 -58.55 23.79 15.64
CA ARG A 965 -59.27 24.87 16.33
C ARG A 965 -58.80 26.27 15.93
N THR A 966 -58.56 26.46 14.64
CA THR A 966 -58.08 27.72 14.08
C THR A 966 -58.39 27.79 12.59
N ASP A 967 -58.50 29.01 12.06
CA ASP A 967 -58.69 29.34 10.64
C ASP A 967 -57.45 30.00 10.02
N ILE A 968 -56.37 30.19 10.79
CA ILE A 968 -55.12 30.81 10.32
C ILE A 968 -54.01 29.80 9.99
N VAL A 969 -54.29 28.50 10.10
CA VAL A 969 -53.36 27.42 9.76
C VAL A 969 -53.98 26.55 8.68
N ASP A 970 -53.23 26.41 7.58
CA ASP A 970 -53.57 25.53 6.48
C ASP A 970 -52.66 24.29 6.49
N ILE A 971 -53.20 23.17 5.99
CA ILE A 971 -52.46 21.91 5.82
C ILE A 971 -52.17 21.72 4.34
N THR A 972 -50.91 21.50 4.00
CA THR A 972 -50.48 21.11 2.65
C THR A 972 -49.87 19.71 2.66
N LYS A 973 -50.17 18.95 1.61
CA LYS A 973 -49.64 17.61 1.34
C LYS A 973 -48.86 17.66 0.02
N PHE A 974 -47.56 17.37 0.06
CA PHE A 974 -46.65 17.53 -1.10
C PHE A 974 -46.75 18.91 -1.78
N GLY A 975 -46.86 19.99 -0.99
CA GLY A 975 -46.98 21.37 -1.47
C GLY A 975 -48.34 21.74 -2.08
N SER A 976 -49.31 20.82 -2.10
CA SER A 976 -50.68 21.10 -2.53
C SER A 976 -51.62 21.29 -1.33
N PRO A 977 -52.54 22.27 -1.34
CA PRO A 977 -53.52 22.44 -0.26
C PRO A 977 -54.43 21.22 -0.10
N VAL A 978 -54.62 20.78 1.14
CA VAL A 978 -55.56 19.69 1.45
C VAL A 978 -57.00 20.26 1.50
N PRO A 979 -57.99 19.62 0.87
CA PRO A 979 -59.38 20.05 0.94
C PRO A 979 -59.86 20.14 2.40
N ASN A 980 -60.56 21.23 2.73
CA ASN A 980 -61.02 21.49 4.08
C ASN A 980 -62.52 21.87 4.15
N SER A 981 -63.08 21.79 5.35
CA SER A 981 -64.44 22.23 5.66
C SER A 981 -64.49 22.95 7.01
N GLU A 982 -65.31 23.99 7.11
CA GLU A 982 -65.44 24.77 8.34
C GLU A 982 -66.37 24.09 9.36
N PHE A 983 -65.99 24.12 10.63
CA PHE A 983 -66.86 23.78 11.75
C PHE A 983 -66.85 24.88 12.82
N THR A 984 -67.92 24.97 13.61
CA THR A 984 -68.02 25.94 14.70
C THR A 984 -67.72 25.30 16.04
N TRP A 985 -66.86 25.92 16.85
CA TRP A 985 -66.52 25.46 18.20
C TRP A 985 -66.64 26.59 19.24
N GLY A 986 -66.91 26.20 20.49
CA GLY A 986 -67.07 27.13 21.61
C GLY A 986 -68.11 28.23 21.37
N SER A 987 -67.78 29.47 21.74
CA SER A 987 -68.64 30.66 21.62
C SER A 987 -68.77 31.19 20.18
N GLY A 988 -68.89 30.31 19.18
CA GLY A 988 -69.04 30.67 17.76
C GLY A 988 -67.73 30.98 17.04
N LYS A 989 -66.62 30.33 17.43
CA LYS A 989 -65.34 30.42 16.70
C LYS A 989 -65.33 29.43 15.53
N THR A 990 -64.64 29.77 14.45
CA THR A 990 -64.42 28.89 13.30
C THR A 990 -63.21 27.98 13.54
N GLY A 991 -63.32 26.73 13.13
CA GLY A 991 -62.23 25.75 13.03
C GLY A 991 -62.32 25.03 11.68
N MET A 992 -61.27 24.28 11.34
CA MET A 992 -61.08 23.69 10.02
C MET A 992 -60.90 22.17 10.12
N ASN A 993 -61.62 21.40 9.31
CA ASN A 993 -61.46 19.95 9.19
C ASN A 993 -60.85 19.60 7.85
N PHE A 994 -59.81 18.77 7.84
CA PHE A 994 -59.05 18.34 6.67
C PHE A 994 -59.15 16.82 6.53
N THR A 995 -59.34 16.32 5.32
CA THR A 995 -59.25 14.87 5.02
C THR A 995 -57.92 14.58 4.34
N VAL A 996 -57.04 13.88 5.04
CA VAL A 996 -55.61 13.77 4.67
C VAL A 996 -55.23 12.39 4.10
N ILE A 997 -55.99 11.36 4.48
CA ILE A 997 -55.91 9.99 3.95
C ILE A 997 -57.34 9.56 3.59
N ASP A 998 -57.52 8.96 2.42
CA ASP A 998 -58.78 8.37 1.93
C ASP A 998 -58.42 7.27 0.92
N MET A 999 -58.32 6.02 1.37
CA MET A 999 -57.84 4.89 0.56
C MET A 999 -58.28 3.52 1.09
N ASP A 1000 -58.11 2.48 0.28
CA ASP A 1000 -58.26 1.08 0.71
C ASP A 1000 -56.89 0.49 1.10
N LEU A 1001 -56.80 -0.21 2.23
CA LEU A 1001 -55.61 -0.95 2.69
C LEU A 1001 -55.85 -2.47 2.68
N TYR A 1002 -54.85 -3.23 2.21
CA TYR A 1002 -54.82 -4.70 2.29
C TYR A 1002 -54.01 -5.20 3.51
N PRO A 1003 -54.16 -6.45 3.94
CA PRO A 1003 -53.38 -7.01 5.05
C PRO A 1003 -51.87 -6.86 4.85
N ARG A 1004 -51.16 -6.38 5.87
CA ARG A 1004 -49.73 -6.01 5.90
C ARG A 1004 -49.32 -4.79 5.09
N GLU A 1005 -50.26 -4.04 4.52
CA GLU A 1005 -49.94 -2.76 3.91
C GLU A 1005 -50.04 -1.63 4.94
N GLY A 1006 -49.12 -0.68 4.81
CA GLY A 1006 -49.14 0.58 5.53
C GLY A 1006 -49.06 1.77 4.58
N TYR A 1007 -49.50 2.92 5.07
CA TYR A 1007 -49.46 4.18 4.35
C TYR A 1007 -48.99 5.29 5.27
N SER A 1008 -47.91 5.96 4.89
CA SER A 1008 -47.37 7.13 5.57
C SER A 1008 -47.55 8.41 4.76
N VAL A 1009 -47.75 9.53 5.44
CA VAL A 1009 -47.85 10.85 4.82
C VAL A 1009 -47.32 11.94 5.75
N GLY A 1010 -46.41 12.75 5.24
CA GLY A 1010 -46.01 14.01 5.85
C GLY A 1010 -46.93 15.18 5.44
N LEU A 1011 -47.37 15.95 6.42
CA LEU A 1011 -48.26 17.10 6.25
C LEU A 1011 -47.60 18.36 6.81
N ASN A 1012 -47.54 19.41 6.00
CA ASN A 1012 -47.02 20.70 6.43
C ASN A 1012 -48.16 21.56 6.99
N LEU A 1013 -48.08 21.90 8.26
CA LEU A 1013 -48.94 22.88 8.93
C LEU A 1013 -48.27 24.24 8.81
N THR A 1014 -48.84 25.11 7.98
CA THR A 1014 -48.31 26.46 7.74
C THR A 1014 -49.27 27.48 8.32
N ALA A 1015 -48.74 28.42 9.11
CA ALA A 1015 -49.54 29.45 9.77
C ALA A 1015 -49.30 30.83 9.15
N ASP A 1016 -50.37 31.59 8.88
CA ASP A 1016 -50.27 33.03 8.55
C ASP A 1016 -50.23 33.86 9.83
N ILE A 1017 -49.03 33.99 10.41
CA ILE A 1017 -48.80 34.52 11.76
C ILE A 1017 -48.73 36.07 11.78
N GLY A 1018 -48.59 36.72 10.62
CA GLY A 1018 -48.55 38.19 10.50
C GLY A 1018 -47.47 38.84 11.37
N SER A 1019 -47.85 39.57 12.42
CA SER A 1019 -46.94 40.26 13.36
C SER A 1019 -46.79 39.58 14.73
N LEU A 1020 -47.23 38.32 14.86
CA LEU A 1020 -47.12 37.54 16.10
C LEU A 1020 -45.79 36.78 16.15
N TYR A 1021 -45.31 36.45 17.36
CA TYR A 1021 -44.05 35.71 17.56
C TYR A 1021 -44.22 34.18 17.59
N SER A 1022 -45.43 33.70 17.89
CA SER A 1022 -45.80 32.28 17.86
C SER A 1022 -47.32 32.12 17.95
N VAL A 1023 -47.83 31.00 17.45
CA VAL A 1023 -49.21 30.56 17.61
C VAL A 1023 -49.22 29.13 18.14
N THR A 1024 -50.02 28.86 19.18
CA THR A 1024 -50.27 27.49 19.63
C THR A 1024 -51.63 27.06 19.10
N VAL A 1025 -51.64 25.99 18.32
CA VAL A 1025 -52.82 25.44 17.66
C VAL A 1025 -53.22 24.17 18.38
N GLU A 1026 -54.52 24.08 18.70
CA GLU A 1026 -55.14 22.84 19.16
C GLU A 1026 -55.59 22.03 17.93
N PHE A 1027 -55.19 20.76 17.82
CA PHE A 1027 -55.61 19.85 16.76
C PHE A 1027 -56.14 18.51 17.32
N LYS A 1028 -56.88 17.76 16.49
CA LYS A 1028 -57.37 16.41 16.81
C LYS A 1028 -57.32 15.54 15.54
N ILE A 1029 -56.77 14.34 15.64
CA ILE A 1029 -56.79 13.34 14.57
C ILE A 1029 -57.97 12.39 14.78
N VAL A 1030 -58.66 12.00 13.71
CA VAL A 1030 -59.79 11.08 13.74
C VAL A 1030 -59.60 10.02 12.66
N LEU A 1031 -59.56 8.75 13.07
CA LEU A 1031 -59.49 7.60 12.18
C LEU A 1031 -60.91 7.08 11.91
N ILE A 1032 -61.22 6.79 10.65
CA ILE A 1032 -62.49 6.19 10.22
C ILE A 1032 -62.16 4.95 9.39
N VAL A 1033 -62.67 3.80 9.81
CA VAL A 1033 -62.47 2.52 9.12
C VAL A 1033 -63.84 1.97 8.74
N ASP A 1034 -64.09 1.72 7.45
CA ASP A 1034 -65.33 1.15 6.92
C ASP A 1034 -66.63 1.84 7.45
N SER A 1035 -66.56 3.16 7.64
CA SER A 1035 -67.63 4.02 8.21
C SER A 1035 -67.85 3.93 9.73
N GLU A 1036 -67.00 3.23 10.47
CA GLU A 1036 -66.93 3.33 11.94
C GLU A 1036 -65.93 4.41 12.33
N VAL A 1037 -66.39 5.38 13.14
CA VAL A 1037 -65.55 6.47 13.65
C VAL A 1037 -64.86 5.99 14.92
N ILE A 1038 -63.54 6.01 14.89
CA ILE A 1038 -62.69 5.66 16.02
C ILE A 1038 -62.17 6.96 16.60
N GLU A 1039 -62.70 7.32 17.78
CA GLU A 1039 -62.28 8.51 18.51
C GLU A 1039 -61.31 8.14 19.65
N PHE A 1040 -60.26 8.94 19.79
CA PHE A 1040 -59.26 8.83 20.84
C PHE A 1040 -59.94 8.88 22.23
N PRO A 1041 -59.54 8.03 23.19
CA PRO A 1041 -60.15 7.99 24.52
C PRO A 1041 -59.66 9.17 25.37
N GLU A 1042 -60.59 10.09 25.66
CA GLU A 1042 -60.49 11.30 26.50
C GLU A 1042 -60.39 12.63 25.71
N ASP A 1043 -61.15 13.62 26.19
CA ASP A 1043 -61.53 14.90 25.54
C ASP A 1043 -60.39 15.90 25.24
N GLU A 1044 -59.15 15.47 24.99
CA GLU A 1044 -58.02 16.38 24.77
C GLU A 1044 -57.76 16.66 23.28
N TRP A 1045 -57.52 17.94 22.99
CA TRP A 1045 -56.99 18.41 21.71
C TRP A 1045 -55.49 18.60 21.92
N ASP A 1046 -54.68 17.98 21.08
CA ASP A 1046 -53.23 18.14 21.11
C ASP A 1046 -52.81 19.54 20.73
N LYS A 1047 -51.67 19.97 21.24
CA LYS A 1047 -51.18 21.34 21.05
C LYS A 1047 -49.86 21.33 20.30
N VAL A 1048 -49.82 22.05 19.20
CA VAL A 1048 -48.59 22.33 18.46
C VAL A 1048 -48.32 23.82 18.44
N THR A 1049 -47.10 24.23 18.79
CA THR A 1049 -46.67 25.64 18.72
C THR A 1049 -45.87 25.87 17.45
N ILE A 1050 -46.35 26.78 16.60
CA ILE A 1050 -45.67 27.24 15.37
C ILE A 1050 -45.05 28.61 15.68
N LEU A 1051 -43.78 28.80 15.33
CA LEU A 1051 -43.03 30.04 15.58
C LEU A 1051 -43.17 30.98 14.36
N GLY A 1052 -43.11 32.30 14.56
CA GLY A 1052 -43.29 33.30 13.50
C GLY A 1052 -42.07 34.15 13.23
#